data_AF-A0A850XE87-F1
#
_entry.id   AF-A0A850XE87-F1
#
_cell.length_a   1.000
_cell.length_b   1.000
_cell.length_c   1.000
_cell.angle_alpha   90.00
_cell.angle_beta   90.00
_cell.angle_gamma   90.00
#
_symmetry.space_group_name_H-M   'P 1'
#
loop_
_entity.id
_entity.type
_entity.pdbx_description
1 polymer ?
#
loop_
_entity_poly.entity_id
_entity_poly.type
_entity_poly.pdbx_seq_one_letter_code
_entity_poly.pdbx_strand_id
1 'polypeptide(L)'
;SRQSFEEPRCDLRENLLRYGCAEASVVYTRGEMRAQQNFSINTALQRTQVSPQSVFVRLRAGEEMSFDMDVFQPLESPVDLYILMDFSYSMSDDLDNLKSMGQNLASPEAGSRRGAEEEPPAFLQALTSNYTIGFGKFVDKVTSPQTDMRPEKLREPWNNADSPFSFKNVIRLTSNINYFSQELRKERISGNLDAPEGGFDAILQTAVCKDKIGWRKDSTHLLVFSTESAFHYEADGTNVLAGILARNDERCHLDSRGTYVYDTRQDYPSVPTLVRLLGQHNIIPIFAVTNHSYSYYEKLHRYFPISEIGVLQEDSSNIVELLRTAFERIRSKMDIRADFVPKAVKAEFTSSMYEKTESGSFHITRGEVGKFKMRVKALEYVGGQHVCSLPEKERQGVIHVKPSSLSDSLKVTASVICDACPCEQRRELNSRKCSFHGDFACGQCVCHPGWRGDTCDCSPASSLNNEACTRPGDAEPCSGRGECLCGKCQCYSEGLRQRFDGEFCQYDVLQCPRTSGFLCNDRGRCSKGACVCESGWEGPGCECPTSNDTCIDSRGGICNNHGRCECGRCICDKASLYTSSTCEISYSLGFQAVCESIRDCVRCQAWGTGGTKGNCGACRLQIQMVEELKKEEASEYCSFQDEEDDCTYHYTLEGDPSVLPNTTVRVQKKKECPPGSFLWLIPLLIFLILLLGLLLLLCWKFCTCCKACLALLPCCARGRTVGFKEDHYMLRHSLMSSDHLDTPMVRSGSLKGRDTVRWKINNNVHKQGLASLAATNAKELIPYGLSLRLTRLFTQSLAKPDSREGEQLRKEVEENLNDVFKHVPGCHKLQQTKFRQDHTIVDTVLTAPRSAKPEIIKVVEKHVSHEAFNDLKVSPGYYTVTSDQDAHGMVEFQEAVELVDVRVPLFIREDDDDEKQLQVEAIDVPTGIAEIGRRLVNITIIKEQASSLITFLQPAYSHSRFDKLAKIPVLREIIDNGKSQVTYRTRDLTAKNGRDYIFTEGDLVFQPGETRKEVQVPLLELTEIDALLHSSQLKQFAVDLLHPKHGAKIGRYPQTTVTIADP
;
A
#
# COMPACT_ATOMS: atom_id res chain seq x y z
N SER A 1 -22.91 -68.10 0.74
CA SER A 1 -23.71 -67.52 1.84
C SER A 1 -22.79 -66.59 2.61
N ARG A 2 -22.98 -65.28 2.75
CA ARG A 2 -24.15 -64.39 2.71
C ARG A 2 -23.88 -63.26 1.70
N GLN A 3 -24.80 -63.04 0.77
CA GLN A 3 -25.84 -61.99 0.78
C GLN A 3 -25.30 -60.68 0.21
N SER A 4 -26.08 -60.11 -0.70
CA SER A 4 -26.08 -58.68 -1.01
C SER A 4 -25.69 -57.89 0.25
N PHE A 5 -24.50 -57.28 0.24
CA PHE A 5 -24.24 -56.22 1.19
C PHE A 5 -25.12 -55.05 0.73
N GLU A 6 -26.28 -54.93 1.35
CA GLU A 6 -27.35 -53.98 1.00
C GLU A 6 -27.09 -52.58 1.55
N GLU A 7 -26.16 -52.47 2.50
CA GLU A 7 -25.73 -51.21 3.10
C GLU A 7 -24.66 -50.49 2.24
N PRO A 8 -24.39 -49.20 2.49
CA PRO A 8 -23.41 -48.42 1.73
C PRO A 8 -22.02 -49.05 1.76
N ARG A 9 -21.48 -49.41 0.57
CA ARG A 9 -20.18 -50.10 0.43
C ARG A 9 -18.96 -49.25 0.73
N CYS A 10 -19.10 -47.92 0.70
CA CYS A 10 -18.06 -46.96 1.05
C CYS A 10 -18.53 -46.16 2.25
N ASP A 11 -17.94 -46.43 3.41
CA ASP A 11 -18.25 -45.76 4.67
C ASP A 11 -17.05 -45.88 5.62
N LEU A 12 -17.12 -45.25 6.80
CA LEU A 12 -16.19 -45.43 7.89
C LEU A 12 -16.07 -46.92 8.25
N ARG A 13 -14.85 -47.37 8.54
CA ARG A 13 -14.58 -48.78 8.90
C ARG A 13 -15.51 -49.30 10.00
N GLU A 14 -15.81 -48.47 11.00
CA GLU A 14 -16.69 -48.82 12.11
C GLU A 14 -18.13 -49.07 11.66
N ASN A 15 -18.64 -48.26 10.73
CA ASN A 15 -19.96 -48.44 10.13
C ASN A 15 -20.02 -49.72 9.29
N LEU A 16 -19.02 -49.96 8.44
CA LEU A 16 -18.95 -51.17 7.61
C LEU A 16 -18.94 -52.45 8.46
N LEU A 17 -18.17 -52.47 9.55
CA LEU A 17 -18.15 -53.59 10.49
C LEU A 17 -19.51 -53.75 11.20
N ARG A 18 -20.15 -52.63 11.59
CA ARG A 18 -21.50 -52.63 12.19
C ARG A 18 -22.58 -53.15 11.24
N TYR A 19 -22.47 -52.85 9.95
CA TYR A 19 -23.32 -53.38 8.88
C TYR A 19 -23.05 -54.85 8.57
N GLY A 20 -22.10 -55.50 9.25
CA GLY A 20 -21.78 -56.91 9.09
C GLY A 20 -20.82 -57.20 7.93
N CYS A 21 -20.09 -56.20 7.42
CA CYS A 21 -18.98 -56.43 6.50
C CYS A 21 -17.87 -57.18 7.23
N ALA A 22 -17.41 -58.28 6.66
CA ALA A 22 -16.32 -59.07 7.25
C ALA A 22 -15.02 -58.23 7.27
N GLU A 23 -14.27 -58.29 8.37
CA GLU A 23 -13.05 -57.49 8.52
C GLU A 23 -12.03 -57.73 7.40
N ALA A 24 -11.88 -58.97 6.94
CA ALA A 24 -11.01 -59.33 5.83
C ALA A 24 -11.46 -58.78 4.46
N SER A 25 -12.73 -58.35 4.35
CA SER A 25 -13.31 -57.76 3.14
C SER A 25 -13.28 -56.23 3.15
N VAL A 26 -12.98 -55.60 4.29
CA VAL A 26 -12.84 -54.14 4.39
C VAL A 26 -11.51 -53.73 3.77
N VAL A 27 -11.59 -53.00 2.66
CA VAL A 27 -10.40 -52.44 2.01
C VAL A 27 -10.19 -51.02 2.51
N TYR A 28 -9.08 -50.78 3.19
CA TYR A 28 -8.66 -49.46 3.59
C TYR A 28 -7.15 -49.30 3.41
N THR A 29 -6.75 -48.08 3.09
CA THR A 29 -5.34 -47.70 2.94
C THR A 29 -5.04 -46.58 3.92
N ARG A 30 -3.88 -46.67 4.58
CA ARG A 30 -3.34 -45.63 5.48
C ARG A 30 -2.00 -45.18 4.96
N GLY A 31 -1.64 -43.94 5.24
CA GLY A 31 -0.30 -43.46 4.96
C GLY A 31 0.76 -44.20 5.78
N GLU A 32 1.99 -44.13 5.31
CA GLU A 32 3.19 -44.66 5.97
C GLU A 32 4.21 -43.54 6.13
N MET A 33 4.86 -43.51 7.28
CA MET A 33 5.99 -42.64 7.56
C MET A 33 7.10 -43.42 8.26
N ARG A 34 8.35 -43.24 7.82
CA ARG A 34 9.53 -43.83 8.47
C ARG A 34 10.78 -42.99 8.26
N ALA A 35 11.58 -42.82 9.31
CA ALA A 35 12.93 -42.26 9.17
C ALA A 35 13.85 -43.28 8.49
N GLN A 36 14.51 -42.88 7.40
CA GLN A 36 15.46 -43.73 6.67
C GLN A 36 16.90 -43.53 7.16
N GLN A 37 17.26 -42.30 7.54
CA GLN A 37 18.57 -41.96 8.11
C GLN A 37 18.37 -40.99 9.27
N ASN A 38 18.90 -41.34 10.45
CA ASN A 38 18.72 -40.60 11.70
C ASN A 38 19.99 -40.64 12.55
N PHE A 39 20.98 -39.82 12.19
CA PHE A 39 22.19 -39.58 12.95
C PHE A 39 21.97 -38.45 13.95
N SER A 40 22.38 -38.66 15.20
CA SER A 40 22.32 -37.64 16.25
C SER A 40 23.20 -36.44 15.93
N ILE A 41 22.74 -35.25 16.30
CA ILE A 41 23.51 -34.00 16.20
C ILE A 41 24.73 -34.06 17.11
N ASN A 42 25.90 -33.68 16.57
CA ASN A 42 27.13 -33.51 17.35
C ASN A 42 27.44 -32.02 17.53
N THR A 43 27.16 -31.48 18.73
CA THR A 43 27.33 -30.06 19.04
C THR A 43 28.79 -29.59 19.09
N ALA A 44 29.77 -30.51 19.12
CA ALA A 44 31.19 -30.16 19.05
C ALA A 44 31.65 -29.76 17.65
N LEU A 45 30.86 -30.06 16.60
CA LEU A 45 31.16 -29.63 15.24
C LEU A 45 30.70 -28.18 15.04
N GLN A 46 31.60 -27.29 14.63
CA GLN A 46 31.33 -25.89 14.29
C GLN A 46 30.60 -25.75 12.93
N ARG A 47 29.55 -26.54 12.71
CA ARG A 47 28.72 -26.47 11.51
C ARG A 47 27.26 -26.76 11.84
N THR A 48 26.37 -26.13 11.08
CA THR A 48 24.94 -26.38 11.18
C THR A 48 24.65 -27.85 10.88
N GLN A 49 23.71 -28.45 11.62
CA GLN A 49 23.34 -29.86 11.48
C GLN A 49 21.82 -30.03 11.58
N VAL A 50 21.31 -31.09 10.95
CA VAL A 50 19.90 -31.48 10.99
C VAL A 50 19.76 -32.98 11.29
N SER A 51 18.75 -33.33 12.08
CA SER A 51 18.34 -34.71 12.35
C SER A 51 16.82 -34.83 12.34
N PRO A 52 16.23 -35.86 11.72
CA PRO A 52 16.86 -36.89 10.89
C PRO A 52 17.45 -36.30 9.59
N GLN A 53 18.21 -37.10 8.84
CA GLN A 53 18.76 -36.69 7.53
C GLN A 53 17.87 -37.14 6.38
N SER A 54 17.07 -38.20 6.58
CA SER A 54 16.13 -38.66 5.57
C SER A 54 14.87 -39.29 6.16
N VAL A 55 13.72 -38.94 5.60
CA VAL A 55 12.40 -39.44 5.97
C VAL A 55 11.64 -39.87 4.72
N PHE A 56 10.94 -41.00 4.79
CA PHE A 56 10.01 -41.46 3.77
C PHE A 56 8.58 -41.21 4.25
N VAL A 57 7.77 -40.60 3.39
CA VAL A 57 6.37 -40.25 3.65
C VAL A 57 5.53 -40.66 2.45
N ARG A 58 4.48 -41.44 2.70
CA ARG A 58 3.54 -41.89 1.69
C ARG A 58 2.12 -41.69 2.21
N LEU A 59 1.34 -40.81 1.61
CA LEU A 59 0.06 -40.34 2.15
C LEU A 59 -1.08 -40.62 1.19
N ARG A 60 -2.26 -40.94 1.70
CA ARG A 60 -3.50 -40.93 0.91
C ARG A 60 -3.88 -39.48 0.59
N ALA A 61 -4.55 -39.24 -0.54
CA ALA A 61 -5.17 -37.95 -0.85
C ALA A 61 -6.02 -37.45 0.34
N GLY A 62 -5.74 -36.23 0.81
CA GLY A 62 -6.38 -35.61 1.97
C GLY A 62 -5.71 -35.88 3.32
N GLU A 63 -4.84 -36.90 3.39
CA GLU A 63 -4.13 -37.28 4.62
C GLU A 63 -2.96 -36.34 4.93
N GLU A 64 -2.72 -36.10 6.21
CA GLU A 64 -1.57 -35.35 6.71
C GLU A 64 -0.86 -36.10 7.83
N MET A 65 0.47 -35.94 7.90
CA MET A 65 1.29 -36.48 8.97
C MET A 65 2.37 -35.47 9.37
N SER A 66 2.83 -35.56 10.61
CA SER A 66 3.88 -34.68 11.13
C SER A 66 5.01 -35.47 11.79
N PHE A 67 6.24 -34.98 11.70
CA PHE A 67 7.40 -35.55 12.38
C PHE A 67 8.34 -34.48 12.92
N ASP A 68 9.11 -34.84 13.94
CA ASP A 68 10.05 -33.95 14.60
C ASP A 68 11.38 -33.87 13.85
N MET A 69 11.97 -32.69 13.85
CA MET A 69 13.22 -32.33 13.19
C MET A 69 14.03 -31.46 14.14
N ASP A 70 15.22 -31.93 14.50
CA ASP A 70 16.17 -31.20 15.31
C ASP A 70 17.14 -30.44 14.40
N VAL A 71 17.43 -29.18 14.74
CA VAL A 71 18.36 -28.32 14.01
C VAL A 71 19.33 -27.70 15.01
N PHE A 72 20.63 -27.79 14.74
CA PHE A 72 21.66 -27.16 15.57
C PHE A 72 22.43 -26.13 14.76
N GLN A 73 22.47 -24.90 15.25
CA GLN A 73 23.35 -23.84 14.74
C GLN A 73 24.46 -23.54 15.76
N PRO A 74 25.74 -23.60 15.37
CA PRO A 74 26.85 -23.32 16.27
C PRO A 74 26.91 -21.82 16.65
N LEU A 75 27.55 -21.53 17.78
CA LEU A 75 27.82 -20.14 18.20
C LEU A 75 28.77 -19.42 17.23
N GLU A 76 29.70 -20.13 16.62
CA GLU A 76 30.62 -19.59 15.64
C GLU A 76 30.55 -20.42 14.35
N SER A 77 30.40 -19.74 13.23
CA SER A 77 30.34 -20.35 11.90
C SER A 77 31.16 -19.54 10.90
N PRO A 78 31.70 -20.16 9.83
CA PRO A 78 32.34 -19.42 8.76
C PRO A 78 31.38 -18.44 8.09
N VAL A 79 31.87 -17.25 7.70
CA VAL A 79 31.06 -16.19 7.07
C VAL A 79 31.71 -15.75 5.76
N ASP A 80 30.90 -15.59 4.72
CA ASP A 80 31.31 -14.94 3.47
C ASP A 80 30.54 -13.63 3.34
N LEU A 81 31.26 -12.51 3.29
CA LEU A 81 30.69 -11.18 3.17
C LEU A 81 31.01 -10.62 1.79
N TYR A 82 30.00 -10.46 0.95
CA TYR A 82 30.16 -9.83 -0.36
C TYR A 82 29.49 -8.47 -0.37
N ILE A 83 30.26 -7.42 -0.62
CA ILE A 83 29.77 -6.04 -0.68
C ILE A 83 29.47 -5.70 -2.13
N LEU A 84 28.23 -5.35 -2.41
CA LEU A 84 27.74 -4.93 -3.69
C LEU A 84 27.29 -3.47 -3.58
N MET A 85 28.03 -2.58 -4.22
CA MET A 85 27.86 -1.13 -4.06
C MET A 85 27.54 -0.46 -5.39
N ASP A 86 26.66 0.53 -5.31
CA ASP A 86 26.34 1.46 -6.37
C ASP A 86 27.51 2.42 -6.64
N PHE A 87 27.85 2.58 -7.92
CA PHE A 87 28.96 3.39 -8.41
C PHE A 87 28.48 4.52 -9.34
N SER A 88 27.20 4.88 -9.26
CA SER A 88 26.66 6.11 -9.82
C SER A 88 27.42 7.33 -9.27
N TYR A 89 27.24 8.50 -9.91
CA TYR A 89 28.03 9.68 -9.57
C TYR A 89 27.71 10.23 -8.17
N SER A 90 26.49 10.03 -7.69
CA SER A 90 26.05 10.52 -6.40
C SER A 90 26.71 9.76 -5.23
N MET A 91 27.15 8.50 -5.43
CA MET A 91 27.89 7.69 -4.45
C MET A 91 29.39 8.07 -4.32
N SER A 92 29.78 9.26 -4.77
CA SER A 92 31.20 9.65 -4.90
C SER A 92 31.91 9.85 -3.56
N ASP A 93 31.21 10.42 -2.58
CA ASP A 93 31.67 10.62 -1.21
C ASP A 93 31.59 9.33 -0.39
N ASP A 94 30.56 8.50 -0.62
CA ASP A 94 30.47 7.15 -0.01
C ASP A 94 31.68 6.28 -0.36
N LEU A 95 32.18 6.37 -1.60
CA LEU A 95 33.34 5.61 -2.06
C LEU A 95 34.60 5.94 -1.25
N ASP A 96 34.80 7.19 -0.83
CA ASP A 96 35.94 7.60 -0.04
C ASP A 96 35.87 7.04 1.40
N ASN A 97 34.67 7.03 1.99
CA ASN A 97 34.42 6.41 3.28
C ASN A 97 34.50 4.88 3.22
N LEU A 98 34.09 4.24 2.12
CA LEU A 98 34.29 2.81 1.92
C LEU A 98 35.78 2.44 1.77
N LYS A 99 36.56 3.27 1.06
CA LYS A 99 38.02 3.11 0.96
C LYS A 99 38.68 3.25 2.33
N SER A 100 38.19 4.16 3.18
CA SER A 100 38.62 4.32 4.58
C SER A 100 38.25 3.09 5.42
N MET A 101 37.01 2.59 5.29
CA MET A 101 36.56 1.34 5.92
C MET A 101 37.47 0.17 5.55
N GLY A 102 37.82 0.03 4.28
CA GLY A 102 38.75 -1.00 3.82
C GLY A 102 40.12 -0.97 4.52
N GLN A 103 40.53 0.16 5.13
CA GLN A 103 41.73 0.25 5.98
C GLN A 103 41.45 -0.12 7.43
N ASN A 104 40.29 0.31 7.95
CA ASN A 104 39.84 -0.03 9.31
C ASN A 104 39.55 -1.53 9.47
N LEU A 105 39.16 -2.20 8.39
CA LEU A 105 39.05 -3.66 8.32
C LEU A 105 40.41 -4.35 8.18
N ALA A 106 41.43 -3.68 7.63
CA ALA A 106 42.75 -4.24 7.29
C ALA A 106 43.81 -4.10 8.37
N SER A 107 43.76 -3.02 9.15
CA SER A 107 44.88 -2.64 10.00
C SER A 107 44.81 -3.31 11.38
N PRO A 108 45.82 -4.13 11.75
CA PRO A 108 46.12 -4.40 13.17
C PRO A 108 46.79 -3.19 13.87
N GLU A 109 47.01 -2.07 13.17
CA GLU A 109 47.86 -0.95 13.59
C GLU A 109 47.15 0.18 14.36
N ALA A 110 45.84 0.06 14.59
CA ALA A 110 45.20 0.79 15.69
C ALA A 110 45.67 0.29 17.08
N GLY A 111 46.48 -0.79 17.13
CA GLY A 111 47.03 -1.40 18.35
C GLY A 111 48.54 -1.19 18.56
N SER A 112 49.17 -0.15 18.02
CA SER A 112 50.59 0.15 18.33
C SER A 112 50.87 1.62 18.61
N ARG A 113 50.12 2.22 19.54
CA ARG A 113 50.67 3.26 20.42
C ARG A 113 50.70 2.71 21.84
N ARG A 114 51.87 2.80 22.47
CA ARG A 114 52.15 2.30 23.81
C ARG A 114 51.19 2.91 24.83
N GLY A 115 50.50 2.07 25.59
CA GLY A 115 49.89 2.45 26.87
C GLY A 115 48.47 1.95 27.03
N ALA A 116 48.33 0.84 27.76
CA ALA A 116 47.18 0.46 28.60
C ALA A 116 45.77 0.92 28.16
N GLU A 117 45.06 0.07 27.42
CA GLU A 117 43.65 -0.35 27.62
C GLU A 117 43.33 -1.40 26.53
N GLU A 118 42.53 -2.42 26.85
CA GLU A 118 42.16 -3.50 25.92
C GLU A 118 41.25 -2.96 24.80
N GLU A 119 41.81 -2.67 23.62
CA GLU A 119 41.06 -2.24 22.43
C GLU A 119 40.40 -3.43 21.71
N PRO A 120 39.14 -3.30 21.25
CA PRO A 120 38.38 -4.40 20.63
C PRO A 120 38.90 -4.79 19.24
N PRO A 121 38.78 -6.07 18.84
CA PRO A 121 39.25 -6.56 17.54
C PRO A 121 38.50 -5.92 16.35
N ALA A 122 39.16 -5.82 15.20
CA ALA A 122 38.56 -5.32 13.95
C ALA A 122 37.22 -6.02 13.65
N PHE A 123 36.22 -5.27 13.16
CA PHE A 123 34.83 -5.71 12.96
C PHE A 123 34.68 -7.18 12.55
N LEU A 124 35.29 -7.60 11.43
CA LEU A 124 35.18 -8.98 10.93
C LEU A 124 35.78 -10.05 11.84
N GLN A 125 36.87 -9.73 12.55
CA GLN A 125 37.48 -10.62 13.53
C GLN A 125 36.64 -10.77 14.80
N ALA A 126 35.83 -9.75 15.13
CA ALA A 126 34.85 -9.84 16.22
C ALA A 126 33.66 -10.76 15.86
N LEU A 127 33.36 -10.96 14.57
CA LEU A 127 32.19 -11.75 14.13
C LEU A 127 32.46 -13.25 14.02
N THR A 128 33.62 -13.62 13.46
CA THR A 128 34.06 -15.00 13.27
C THR A 128 35.57 -15.05 13.00
N SER A 129 36.22 -16.09 13.48
CA SER A 129 37.62 -16.38 13.16
C SER A 129 37.82 -16.81 11.69
N ASN A 130 36.76 -17.20 10.98
CA ASN A 130 36.83 -17.76 9.63
C ASN A 130 35.93 -17.01 8.64
N TYR A 131 36.41 -15.86 8.15
CA TYR A 131 35.68 -15.03 7.20
C TYR A 131 36.37 -14.92 5.82
N THR A 132 35.56 -14.63 4.80
CA THR A 132 36.05 -14.11 3.52
C THR A 132 35.28 -12.84 3.16
N ILE A 133 35.94 -11.90 2.47
CA ILE A 133 35.35 -10.64 2.01
C ILE A 133 35.53 -10.48 0.50
N GLY A 134 34.51 -9.98 -0.18
CA GLY A 134 34.49 -9.74 -1.62
C GLY A 134 33.79 -8.44 -1.98
N PHE A 135 33.97 -7.98 -3.21
CA PHE A 135 33.48 -6.68 -3.67
C PHE A 135 33.02 -6.72 -5.13
N GLY A 136 31.84 -6.17 -5.38
CA GLY A 136 31.32 -5.88 -6.70
C GLY A 136 30.77 -4.47 -6.77
N LYS A 137 30.78 -3.91 -7.99
CA LYS A 137 30.21 -2.61 -8.29
C LYS A 137 29.17 -2.69 -9.39
N PHE A 138 28.14 -1.86 -9.30
CA PHE A 138 27.10 -1.76 -10.32
C PHE A 138 26.72 -0.29 -10.58
N VAL A 139 26.18 -0.03 -11.77
CA VAL A 139 25.48 1.22 -12.12
C VAL A 139 24.22 0.80 -12.87
N ASP A 140 24.24 0.81 -14.21
CA ASP A 140 23.09 0.38 -15.00
C ASP A 140 23.47 -0.11 -16.41
N LYS A 141 22.49 -0.67 -17.13
CA LYS A 141 22.62 -1.18 -18.50
C LYS A 141 23.18 -0.09 -19.43
N VAL A 142 24.18 -0.45 -20.22
CA VAL A 142 24.85 0.49 -21.14
C VAL A 142 24.04 0.62 -22.44
N THR A 143 22.86 1.21 -22.33
CA THR A 143 21.95 1.48 -23.45
C THR A 143 21.14 2.74 -23.19
N SER A 144 20.62 3.37 -24.23
CA SER A 144 19.61 4.42 -24.09
C SER A 144 18.30 3.79 -23.59
N PRO A 145 17.55 4.42 -22.66
CA PRO A 145 17.78 5.74 -22.06
C PRO A 145 18.62 5.72 -20.78
N GLN A 146 18.99 4.55 -20.25
CA GLN A 146 19.72 4.43 -18.98
C GLN A 146 21.08 5.12 -19.00
N THR A 147 21.76 5.08 -20.15
CA THR A 147 23.09 5.66 -20.35
C THR A 147 23.09 6.67 -21.49
N ASP A 148 23.84 7.76 -21.32
CA ASP A 148 24.12 8.71 -22.40
C ASP A 148 25.07 8.08 -23.44
N MET A 149 24.51 7.78 -24.61
CA MET A 149 25.20 7.05 -25.69
C MET A 149 26.15 7.91 -26.53
N ARG A 150 26.36 9.18 -26.18
CA ARG A 150 27.33 10.04 -26.91
C ARG A 150 28.77 9.51 -26.69
N PRO A 151 29.62 9.44 -27.73
CA PRO A 151 30.96 8.85 -27.61
C PRO A 151 31.84 9.44 -26.50
N GLU A 152 31.74 10.74 -26.27
CA GLU A 152 32.44 11.42 -25.19
C GLU A 152 31.97 10.96 -23.80
N LYS A 153 30.67 10.74 -23.62
CA LYS A 153 30.05 10.29 -22.36
C LYS A 153 30.22 8.79 -22.11
N LEU A 154 30.21 7.98 -23.16
CA LEU A 154 30.55 6.56 -23.07
C LEU A 154 32.02 6.33 -22.70
N ARG A 155 32.92 7.24 -23.10
CA ARG A 155 34.31 7.17 -22.67
C ARG A 155 34.47 7.61 -21.21
N GLU A 156 33.87 8.73 -20.86
CA GLU A 156 34.00 9.38 -19.56
C GLU A 156 32.71 10.17 -19.24
N PRO A 157 31.78 9.61 -18.45
CA PRO A 157 30.47 10.22 -18.22
C PRO A 157 30.59 11.52 -17.40
N TRP A 158 31.57 11.53 -16.49
CA TRP A 158 31.96 12.64 -15.62
C TRP A 158 33.48 12.75 -15.56
N ASN A 159 34.00 13.94 -15.23
CA ASN A 159 35.46 14.14 -15.12
C ASN A 159 36.06 13.15 -14.11
N ASN A 160 37.10 12.41 -14.52
CA ASN A 160 37.76 11.35 -13.74
C ASN A 160 36.88 10.11 -13.40
N ALA A 161 35.82 9.86 -14.16
CA ALA A 161 34.96 8.68 -13.98
C ALA A 161 35.27 7.55 -14.97
N ASP A 162 35.03 6.30 -14.54
CA ASP A 162 35.11 5.12 -15.40
C ASP A 162 33.97 5.13 -16.44
N SER A 163 34.20 4.52 -17.61
CA SER A 163 33.17 4.31 -18.63
C SER A 163 31.96 3.53 -18.06
N PRO A 164 30.71 3.83 -18.48
CA PRO A 164 29.50 3.19 -17.96
C PRO A 164 29.53 1.66 -18.05
N PHE A 165 28.90 1.00 -17.07
CA PHE A 165 28.77 -0.46 -17.01
C PHE A 165 27.59 -0.87 -16.13
N SER A 166 27.01 -2.05 -16.40
CA SER A 166 25.94 -2.60 -15.55
C SER A 166 26.47 -3.23 -14.27
N PHE A 167 27.28 -4.29 -14.35
CA PHE A 167 27.83 -4.97 -13.17
C PHE A 167 29.26 -5.48 -13.41
N LYS A 168 30.11 -5.33 -12.39
CA LYS A 168 31.47 -5.88 -12.34
C LYS A 168 31.75 -6.52 -10.98
N ASN A 169 32.13 -7.80 -10.98
CA ASN A 169 32.78 -8.45 -9.86
C ASN A 169 34.27 -8.07 -9.87
N VAL A 170 34.70 -7.26 -8.89
CA VAL A 170 36.06 -6.73 -8.83
C VAL A 170 36.94 -7.63 -7.96
N ILE A 171 36.45 -7.97 -6.76
CA ILE A 171 37.18 -8.74 -5.77
C ILE A 171 36.38 -10.00 -5.45
N ARG A 172 36.89 -11.13 -5.95
CA ARG A 172 36.46 -12.45 -5.50
C ARG A 172 36.64 -12.56 -3.99
N LEU A 173 35.71 -13.26 -3.32
CA LEU A 173 35.80 -13.61 -1.90
C LEU A 173 37.20 -14.13 -1.54
N THR A 174 37.85 -13.44 -0.61
CA THR A 174 39.22 -13.70 -0.16
C THR A 174 39.35 -13.49 1.34
N SER A 175 40.28 -14.21 1.97
CA SER A 175 40.66 -13.96 3.36
C SER A 175 41.80 -12.94 3.50
N ASN A 176 42.31 -12.40 2.38
CA ASN A 176 43.40 -11.42 2.39
C ASN A 176 42.84 -9.99 2.34
N ILE A 177 42.76 -9.35 3.51
CA ILE A 177 42.17 -8.01 3.66
C ILE A 177 43.10 -6.94 3.06
N ASN A 178 44.42 -7.15 3.10
CA ASN A 178 45.35 -6.22 2.45
C ASN A 178 45.14 -6.19 0.94
N TYR A 179 44.93 -7.34 0.31
CA TYR A 179 44.56 -7.43 -1.09
C TYR A 179 43.22 -6.72 -1.35
N PHE A 180 42.21 -6.98 -0.52
CA PHE A 180 40.91 -6.32 -0.63
C PHE A 180 41.03 -4.79 -0.58
N SER A 181 41.74 -4.25 0.42
CA SER A 181 41.95 -2.81 0.61
C SER A 181 42.73 -2.18 -0.55
N GLN A 182 43.75 -2.87 -1.07
CA GLN A 182 44.56 -2.39 -2.19
C GLN A 182 43.79 -2.34 -3.50
N GLU A 183 42.96 -3.35 -3.80
CA GLU A 183 42.13 -3.33 -5.00
C GLU A 183 41.00 -2.29 -4.89
N LEU A 184 40.31 -2.20 -3.74
CA LEU A 184 39.23 -1.23 -3.54
C LEU A 184 39.70 0.24 -3.71
N ARG A 185 40.94 0.56 -3.33
CA ARG A 185 41.51 1.91 -3.52
C ARG A 185 41.66 2.32 -4.99
N LYS A 186 41.75 1.37 -5.91
CA LYS A 186 41.90 1.64 -7.35
C LYS A 186 40.58 2.03 -8.00
N GLU A 187 39.45 1.72 -7.35
CA GLU A 187 38.13 1.90 -7.91
C GLU A 187 37.72 3.38 -7.98
N ARG A 188 36.98 3.72 -9.03
CA ARG A 188 36.44 5.05 -9.34
C ARG A 188 34.97 4.92 -9.70
N ILE A 189 34.22 5.99 -9.43
CA ILE A 189 32.81 6.14 -9.81
C ILE A 189 32.64 6.10 -11.34
N SER A 190 31.40 5.87 -11.77
CA SER A 190 30.97 5.95 -13.16
C SER A 190 29.71 6.82 -13.24
N GLY A 191 28.82 6.57 -14.19
CA GLY A 191 27.56 7.30 -14.27
C GLY A 191 26.58 6.74 -15.29
N ASN A 192 25.31 6.96 -14.98
CA ASN A 192 24.11 6.73 -15.77
C ASN A 192 23.38 8.07 -16.00
N LEU A 193 22.20 8.01 -16.62
CA LEU A 193 21.41 9.19 -17.00
C LEU A 193 20.10 9.30 -16.22
N ASP A 194 19.42 8.19 -15.96
CA ASP A 194 18.21 8.11 -15.15
C ASP A 194 18.51 7.87 -13.67
N ALA A 195 17.48 7.92 -12.82
CA ALA A 195 17.66 7.79 -11.37
C ALA A 195 17.68 6.32 -10.90
N PRO A 196 16.76 5.42 -11.31
CA PRO A 196 16.81 4.03 -10.86
C PRO A 196 18.04 3.30 -11.41
N GLU A 197 18.58 2.37 -10.65
CA GLU A 197 19.83 1.68 -11.00
C GLU A 197 19.61 0.19 -11.33
N GLY A 198 20.57 -0.40 -12.03
CA GLY A 198 20.58 -1.80 -12.46
C GLY A 198 21.01 -2.79 -11.38
N GLY A 199 20.86 -2.47 -10.10
CA GLY A 199 21.36 -3.28 -8.98
C GLY A 199 20.81 -4.71 -8.93
N PHE A 200 19.62 -4.95 -9.49
CA PHE A 200 19.01 -6.28 -9.54
C PHE A 200 19.75 -7.26 -10.46
N ASP A 201 20.33 -6.79 -11.57
CA ASP A 201 21.22 -7.60 -12.40
C ASP A 201 22.45 -8.05 -11.60
N ALA A 202 23.00 -7.12 -10.81
CA ALA A 202 24.16 -7.36 -9.99
C ALA A 202 23.91 -8.36 -8.84
N ILE A 203 22.76 -8.26 -8.15
CA ILE A 203 22.32 -9.24 -7.16
C ILE A 203 22.19 -10.63 -7.80
N LEU A 204 21.52 -10.72 -8.96
CA LEU A 204 21.33 -12.00 -9.64
C LEU A 204 22.65 -12.62 -10.05
N GLN A 205 23.54 -11.87 -10.72
CA GLN A 205 24.84 -12.39 -11.15
C GLN A 205 25.69 -12.80 -9.94
N THR A 206 25.64 -12.07 -8.84
CA THR A 206 26.32 -12.43 -7.59
C THR A 206 25.78 -13.74 -6.99
N ALA A 207 24.48 -14.02 -7.15
CA ALA A 207 23.88 -15.25 -6.68
C ALA A 207 24.28 -16.46 -7.52
N VAL A 208 24.17 -16.36 -8.86
CA VAL A 208 24.32 -17.51 -9.76
C VAL A 208 25.77 -17.80 -10.17
N CYS A 209 26.64 -16.80 -10.18
CA CYS A 209 28.06 -16.95 -10.57
C CYS A 209 28.96 -17.44 -9.43
N LYS A 210 28.55 -18.52 -8.75
CA LYS A 210 29.21 -19.05 -7.55
C LYS A 210 30.72 -19.19 -7.67
N ASP A 211 31.20 -19.77 -8.76
CA ASP A 211 32.62 -19.99 -8.98
C ASP A 211 33.40 -18.71 -9.23
N LYS A 212 32.76 -17.64 -9.73
CA LYS A 212 33.42 -16.35 -9.99
C LYS A 212 33.45 -15.46 -8.75
N ILE A 213 32.37 -15.51 -7.96
CA ILE A 213 32.23 -14.78 -6.69
C ILE A 213 33.03 -15.45 -5.58
N GLY A 214 32.95 -16.79 -5.48
CA GLY A 214 33.73 -17.62 -4.55
C GLY A 214 33.00 -18.10 -3.30
N TRP A 215 31.66 -18.17 -3.31
CA TRP A 215 30.85 -18.62 -2.16
C TRP A 215 31.27 -20.01 -1.66
N ARG A 216 31.54 -20.15 -0.35
CA ARG A 216 31.97 -21.41 0.29
C ARG A 216 30.77 -22.21 0.77
N LYS A 217 30.71 -23.51 0.39
CA LYS A 217 29.57 -24.39 0.68
C LYS A 217 29.08 -24.36 2.13
N ASP A 218 29.98 -24.41 3.12
CA ASP A 218 29.66 -24.50 4.56
C ASP A 218 29.88 -23.17 5.30
N SER A 219 29.44 -22.06 4.69
CA SER A 219 29.53 -20.72 5.28
C SER A 219 28.19 -19.98 5.23
N THR A 220 28.04 -18.98 6.08
CA THR A 220 26.91 -18.04 6.00
C THR A 220 27.22 -17.01 4.92
N HIS A 221 26.44 -16.99 3.84
CA HIS A 221 26.61 -16.03 2.75
C HIS A 221 25.82 -14.74 3.03
N LEU A 222 26.52 -13.63 3.19
CA LEU A 222 25.95 -12.30 3.40
C LEU A 222 26.21 -11.44 2.19
N LEU A 223 25.16 -10.88 1.61
CA LEU A 223 25.23 -9.95 0.49
C LEU A 223 24.83 -8.56 0.98
N VAL A 224 25.80 -7.67 1.14
CA VAL A 224 25.54 -6.26 1.46
C VAL A 224 25.23 -5.55 0.15
N PHE A 225 24.04 -4.96 0.06
CA PHE A 225 23.61 -4.16 -1.07
C PHE A 225 23.53 -2.70 -0.63
N SER A 226 24.38 -1.85 -1.20
CA SER A 226 24.51 -0.44 -0.84
C SER A 226 24.22 0.46 -2.04
N THR A 227 23.27 1.38 -1.85
CA THR A 227 22.85 2.37 -2.85
C THR A 227 22.04 3.48 -2.18
N GLU A 228 21.99 4.64 -2.81
CA GLU A 228 21.11 5.74 -2.42
C GLU A 228 19.84 5.85 -3.27
N SER A 229 19.74 5.07 -4.36
CA SER A 229 18.68 5.21 -5.36
C SER A 229 17.70 4.03 -5.42
N ALA A 230 16.63 4.21 -6.19
CA ALA A 230 15.68 3.17 -6.55
C ALA A 230 16.33 2.12 -7.49
N PHE A 231 15.60 1.04 -7.79
CA PHE A 231 16.08 -0.05 -8.62
C PHE A 231 15.17 -0.28 -9.83
N HIS A 232 15.78 -0.68 -10.95
CA HIS A 232 15.06 -1.26 -12.09
C HIS A 232 14.71 -2.74 -11.85
N TYR A 233 13.57 -3.17 -12.39
CA TYR A 233 13.09 -4.55 -12.29
C TYR A 233 12.48 -5.04 -13.61
N GLU A 234 12.12 -6.33 -13.68
CA GLU A 234 11.52 -6.96 -14.87
C GLU A 234 10.47 -6.07 -15.55
N ALA A 235 10.57 -5.95 -16.89
CA ALA A 235 9.83 -5.09 -17.80
C ALA A 235 10.36 -3.65 -17.96
N ASP A 236 11.28 -3.15 -17.11
CA ASP A 236 11.86 -1.82 -17.32
C ASP A 236 12.79 -1.75 -18.53
N GLY A 237 13.51 -2.83 -18.86
CA GLY A 237 14.28 -2.92 -20.11
C GLY A 237 13.37 -3.08 -21.34
N THR A 238 12.14 -3.58 -21.13
CA THR A 238 11.12 -3.75 -22.17
C THR A 238 10.34 -2.44 -22.43
N ASN A 239 10.18 -1.60 -21.39
CA ASN A 239 9.56 -0.28 -21.54
C ASN A 239 10.29 0.51 -22.64
N VAL A 240 9.48 1.16 -23.50
CA VAL A 240 9.65 1.43 -24.95
C VAL A 240 10.94 2.15 -25.42
N LEU A 241 11.90 2.43 -24.53
CA LEU A 241 13.10 3.20 -24.83
C LEU A 241 14.40 2.37 -24.97
N ALA A 242 14.54 1.21 -24.29
CA ALA A 242 15.76 0.38 -24.34
C ALA A 242 15.70 -0.82 -25.30
N GLY A 243 14.50 -1.32 -25.63
CA GLY A 243 14.32 -2.38 -26.62
C GLY A 243 14.82 -3.78 -26.22
N ILE A 244 15.03 -4.02 -24.91
CA ILE A 244 15.50 -5.32 -24.40
C ILE A 244 14.30 -6.19 -24.04
N LEU A 245 13.86 -7.01 -25.00
CA LEU A 245 12.64 -7.82 -24.87
C LEU A 245 12.85 -9.18 -24.22
N ALA A 246 14.08 -9.71 -24.25
CA ALA A 246 14.35 -11.04 -23.75
C ALA A 246 14.36 -11.02 -22.22
N ARG A 247 13.54 -11.86 -21.60
CA ARG A 247 13.56 -12.05 -20.14
C ARG A 247 14.93 -12.53 -19.67
N ASN A 248 15.32 -12.14 -18.46
CA ASN A 248 16.49 -12.68 -17.79
C ASN A 248 16.46 -14.21 -17.75
N ASP A 249 17.55 -14.86 -18.18
CA ASP A 249 17.65 -16.33 -18.26
C ASP A 249 18.10 -17.00 -16.96
N GLU A 250 18.38 -16.20 -15.91
CA GLU A 250 18.82 -16.64 -14.59
C GLU A 250 20.17 -17.39 -14.58
N ARG A 251 21.01 -17.17 -15.59
CA ARG A 251 22.33 -17.80 -15.70
C ARG A 251 23.48 -16.83 -15.41
N CYS A 252 24.64 -17.43 -15.16
CA CYS A 252 25.87 -16.68 -14.98
C CYS A 252 26.43 -16.22 -16.34
N HIS A 253 26.63 -14.91 -16.49
CA HIS A 253 27.17 -14.26 -17.69
C HIS A 253 28.31 -13.29 -17.37
N LEU A 254 29.14 -13.64 -16.39
CA LEU A 254 30.39 -12.92 -16.12
C LEU A 254 31.53 -13.43 -17.00
N ASP A 255 32.23 -12.51 -17.65
CA ASP A 255 33.41 -12.83 -18.44
C ASP A 255 34.61 -13.28 -17.56
N SER A 256 35.78 -13.50 -18.18
CA SER A 256 37.00 -13.85 -17.43
C SER A 256 37.50 -12.72 -16.52
N ARG A 257 37.08 -11.47 -16.76
CA ARG A 257 37.44 -10.28 -15.97
C ARG A 257 36.37 -9.91 -14.94
N GLY A 258 35.29 -10.69 -14.83
CA GLY A 258 34.20 -10.44 -13.88
C GLY A 258 33.19 -9.39 -14.36
N THR A 259 33.18 -9.01 -15.63
CA THR A 259 32.19 -8.06 -16.18
C THR A 259 30.95 -8.80 -16.68
N TYR A 260 29.76 -8.28 -16.38
CA TYR A 260 28.50 -8.79 -16.92
C TYR A 260 28.35 -8.38 -18.39
N VAL A 261 28.19 -9.37 -19.28
CA VAL A 261 28.20 -9.16 -20.74
C VAL A 261 26.84 -9.33 -21.43
N TYR A 262 25.79 -9.58 -20.65
CA TYR A 262 24.42 -9.78 -21.14
C TYR A 262 23.46 -8.64 -20.73
N ASP A 263 23.99 -7.57 -20.16
CA ASP A 263 23.23 -6.40 -19.71
C ASP A 263 22.30 -5.82 -20.79
N THR A 264 22.77 -5.74 -22.03
CA THR A 264 21.99 -5.25 -23.20
C THR A 264 21.23 -6.35 -23.95
N ARG A 265 21.35 -7.61 -23.53
CA ARG A 265 20.73 -8.76 -24.20
C ARG A 265 19.50 -9.29 -23.48
N GLN A 266 19.39 -9.04 -22.19
CA GLN A 266 18.27 -9.52 -21.37
C GLN A 266 17.85 -8.48 -20.34
N ASP A 267 16.56 -8.51 -20.01
CA ASP A 267 15.91 -7.59 -19.08
C ASP A 267 16.40 -7.80 -17.64
N TYR A 268 16.08 -6.86 -16.77
CA TYR A 268 16.32 -6.97 -15.33
C TYR A 268 15.53 -8.16 -14.75
N PRO A 269 16.01 -8.79 -13.66
CA PRO A 269 15.25 -9.84 -13.00
C PRO A 269 14.10 -9.27 -12.16
N SER A 270 13.07 -10.09 -11.93
CA SER A 270 11.99 -9.74 -11.02
C SER A 270 12.28 -10.07 -9.57
N VAL A 271 11.56 -9.42 -8.65
CA VAL A 271 11.66 -9.68 -7.20
C VAL A 271 11.47 -11.16 -6.85
N PRO A 272 10.45 -11.90 -7.35
CA PRO A 272 10.30 -13.33 -7.05
C PRO A 272 11.49 -14.18 -7.54
N THR A 273 12.13 -13.76 -8.64
CA THR A 273 13.34 -14.41 -9.17
C THR A 273 14.50 -14.25 -8.20
N LEU A 274 14.73 -13.04 -7.68
CA LEU A 274 15.76 -12.77 -6.68
C LEU A 274 15.50 -13.53 -5.37
N VAL A 275 14.27 -13.50 -4.85
CA VAL A 275 13.88 -14.21 -3.62
C VAL A 275 14.17 -15.71 -3.73
N ARG A 276 13.84 -16.31 -4.88
CA ARG A 276 14.11 -17.72 -5.16
C ARG A 276 15.60 -18.01 -5.29
N LEU A 277 16.34 -17.24 -6.10
CA LEU A 277 17.75 -17.52 -6.38
C LEU A 277 18.64 -17.31 -5.14
N LEU A 278 18.46 -16.20 -4.41
CA LEU A 278 19.16 -15.95 -3.16
C LEU A 278 18.84 -17.04 -2.14
N GLY A 279 17.58 -17.47 -2.07
CA GLY A 279 17.14 -18.62 -1.29
C GLY A 279 17.83 -19.94 -1.64
N GLN A 280 17.80 -20.29 -2.92
CA GLN A 280 18.38 -21.53 -3.45
C GLN A 280 19.90 -21.59 -3.21
N HIS A 281 20.55 -20.43 -3.05
CA HIS A 281 21.98 -20.30 -2.83
C HIS A 281 22.35 -19.92 -1.39
N ASN A 282 21.37 -19.90 -0.47
CA ASN A 282 21.53 -19.56 0.95
C ASN A 282 22.21 -18.19 1.16
N ILE A 283 21.91 -17.21 0.30
CA ILE A 283 22.45 -15.84 0.37
C ILE A 283 21.45 -14.95 1.09
N ILE A 284 21.91 -14.26 2.12
CA ILE A 284 21.10 -13.37 2.96
C ILE A 284 21.42 -11.92 2.58
N PRO A 285 20.46 -11.17 2.02
CA PRO A 285 20.68 -9.78 1.67
C PRO A 285 20.61 -8.86 2.89
N ILE A 286 21.52 -7.88 2.94
CA ILE A 286 21.52 -6.74 3.86
C ILE A 286 21.42 -5.48 3.01
N PHE A 287 20.31 -4.76 3.11
CA PHE A 287 20.08 -3.52 2.37
C PHE A 287 20.58 -2.33 3.20
N ALA A 288 21.72 -1.75 2.81
CA ALA A 288 22.28 -0.54 3.40
C ALA A 288 21.95 0.64 2.49
N VAL A 289 20.87 1.35 2.78
CA VAL A 289 20.30 2.34 1.84
C VAL A 289 20.09 3.68 2.50
N THR A 290 20.28 4.76 1.75
CA THR A 290 20.08 6.12 2.29
C THR A 290 18.61 6.40 2.57
N ASN A 291 18.33 7.45 3.34
CA ASN A 291 16.96 7.82 3.73
C ASN A 291 16.06 8.14 2.51
N HIS A 292 16.64 8.59 1.40
CA HIS A 292 15.91 8.95 0.19
C HIS A 292 15.19 7.76 -0.45
N SER A 293 15.83 6.60 -0.49
CA SER A 293 15.30 5.39 -1.12
C SER A 293 14.81 4.34 -0.12
N TYR A 294 14.97 4.58 1.19
CA TYR A 294 14.63 3.64 2.26
C TYR A 294 13.24 3.02 2.12
N SER A 295 12.21 3.81 1.80
CA SER A 295 10.83 3.32 1.70
C SER A 295 10.61 2.24 0.62
N TYR A 296 11.42 2.22 -0.45
CA TYR A 296 11.36 1.18 -1.48
C TYR A 296 11.93 -0.14 -0.96
N TYR A 297 13.09 -0.08 -0.31
CA TYR A 297 13.75 -1.24 0.26
C TYR A 297 13.06 -1.75 1.53
N GLU A 298 12.36 -0.87 2.25
CA GLU A 298 11.50 -1.25 3.37
C GLU A 298 10.38 -2.20 2.91
N LYS A 299 9.84 -2.00 1.71
CA LYS A 299 8.88 -2.94 1.11
C LYS A 299 9.58 -4.17 0.54
N LEU A 300 10.75 -3.99 -0.08
CA LEU A 300 11.48 -5.08 -0.74
C LEU A 300 11.98 -6.13 0.26
N HIS A 301 12.58 -5.72 1.39
CA HIS A 301 13.18 -6.65 2.33
C HIS A 301 12.15 -7.62 2.96
N ARG A 302 10.88 -7.20 3.08
CA ARG A 302 9.76 -8.03 3.59
C ARG A 302 9.48 -9.27 2.75
N TYR A 303 9.86 -9.29 1.47
CA TYR A 303 9.74 -10.47 0.61
C TYR A 303 10.82 -11.53 0.90
N PHE A 304 11.88 -11.18 1.62
CA PHE A 304 12.95 -12.10 1.98
C PHE A 304 12.73 -12.61 3.41
N PRO A 305 12.57 -13.94 3.62
CA PRO A 305 12.30 -14.51 4.94
C PRO A 305 13.32 -14.10 6.02
N ILE A 306 14.60 -14.01 5.61
CA ILE A 306 15.69 -13.41 6.38
C ILE A 306 16.33 -12.35 5.50
N SER A 307 16.24 -11.11 5.96
CA SER A 307 16.99 -9.96 5.46
C SER A 307 17.05 -8.90 6.55
N GLU A 308 17.97 -7.97 6.41
CA GLU A 308 18.03 -6.77 7.24
C GLU A 308 18.12 -5.54 6.36
N ILE A 309 17.58 -4.43 6.87
CA ILE A 309 17.69 -3.11 6.26
C ILE A 309 18.27 -2.16 7.30
N GLY A 310 19.13 -1.25 6.85
CA GLY A 310 19.66 -0.19 7.67
C GLY A 310 19.74 1.12 6.91
N VAL A 311 19.52 2.22 7.62
CA VAL A 311 19.67 3.57 7.07
C VAL A 311 21.17 3.89 6.99
N LEU A 312 21.67 3.99 5.77
CA LEU A 312 23.00 4.48 5.47
C LEU A 312 23.00 6.01 5.56
N GLN A 313 23.97 6.58 6.27
CA GLN A 313 24.17 8.04 6.23
C GLN A 313 24.59 8.45 4.82
N GLU A 314 24.36 9.72 4.45
CA GLU A 314 24.66 10.24 3.11
C GLU A 314 26.11 10.03 2.69
N ASP A 315 27.04 9.95 3.65
CA ASP A 315 28.46 9.71 3.38
C ASP A 315 28.88 8.25 3.63
N SER A 316 27.97 7.32 3.94
CA SER A 316 28.27 5.95 4.35
C SER A 316 29.17 5.77 5.59
N SER A 317 29.36 6.79 6.43
CA SER A 317 30.25 6.70 7.60
C SER A 317 29.81 5.68 8.65
N ASN A 318 28.52 5.34 8.70
CA ASN A 318 27.94 4.37 9.64
C ASN A 318 27.87 2.92 9.11
N ILE A 319 28.41 2.62 7.92
CA ILE A 319 28.26 1.30 7.28
C ILE A 319 28.76 0.13 8.14
N VAL A 320 29.86 0.29 8.87
CA VAL A 320 30.43 -0.77 9.72
C VAL A 320 29.47 -1.14 10.86
N GLU A 321 28.91 -0.12 11.51
CA GLU A 321 27.98 -0.27 12.63
C GLU A 321 26.64 -0.87 12.18
N LEU A 322 26.18 -0.47 10.99
CA LEU A 322 25.01 -1.04 10.33
C LEU A 322 25.22 -2.55 10.09
N LEU A 323 26.37 -2.94 9.53
CA LEU A 323 26.69 -4.35 9.27
C LEU A 323 26.77 -5.17 10.57
N ARG A 324 27.31 -4.58 11.65
CA ARG A 324 27.35 -5.21 12.96
C ARG A 324 25.95 -5.51 13.49
N THR A 325 25.08 -4.52 13.46
CA THR A 325 23.70 -4.66 13.93
C THR A 325 22.91 -5.63 13.06
N ALA A 326 23.04 -5.55 11.74
CA ALA A 326 22.41 -6.47 10.79
C ALA A 326 22.85 -7.92 11.03
N PHE A 327 24.15 -8.13 11.26
CA PHE A 327 24.68 -9.47 11.52
C PHE A 327 24.10 -10.10 12.79
N GLU A 328 24.05 -9.36 13.90
CA GLU A 328 23.48 -9.86 15.16
C GLU A 328 22.00 -10.25 15.00
N ARG A 329 21.22 -9.44 14.27
CA ARG A 329 19.81 -9.72 13.98
C ARG A 329 19.61 -10.90 13.03
N ILE A 330 20.49 -11.07 12.04
CA ILE A 330 20.46 -12.25 11.15
C ILE A 330 20.76 -13.52 11.95
N ARG A 331 21.70 -13.44 12.90
CA ARG A 331 22.13 -14.60 13.70
C ARG A 331 21.06 -15.09 14.67
N SER A 332 20.13 -14.23 15.07
CA SER A 332 18.98 -14.59 15.93
C SER A 332 17.78 -15.09 15.13
N LYS A 333 17.88 -15.20 13.80
CA LYS A 333 16.80 -15.67 12.93
C LYS A 333 17.20 -16.94 12.19
N MET A 334 16.24 -17.84 11.97
CA MET A 334 16.38 -19.01 11.12
C MET A 334 15.14 -19.28 10.30
N ASP A 335 15.31 -19.39 9.01
CA ASP A 335 14.27 -19.75 8.05
C ASP A 335 14.44 -21.20 7.64
N ILE A 336 13.33 -21.93 7.48
CA ILE A 336 13.36 -23.34 7.09
C ILE A 336 12.55 -23.49 5.80
N ARG A 337 13.26 -23.77 4.71
CA ARG A 337 12.67 -23.89 3.37
C ARG A 337 12.46 -25.34 2.97
N ALA A 338 11.39 -25.59 2.25
CA ALA A 338 11.14 -26.85 1.55
C ALA A 338 11.29 -26.63 0.04
N ASP A 339 12.42 -27.07 -0.52
CA ASP A 339 12.65 -27.02 -1.97
C ASP A 339 12.07 -28.28 -2.65
N PHE A 340 11.70 -28.15 -3.93
CA PHE A 340 11.25 -29.25 -4.80
C PHE A 340 10.00 -29.99 -4.28
N VAL A 341 9.07 -29.27 -3.65
CA VAL A 341 7.80 -29.85 -3.19
C VAL A 341 6.93 -30.28 -4.40
N PRO A 342 6.51 -31.55 -4.49
CA PRO A 342 5.58 -31.99 -5.53
C PRO A 342 4.24 -31.25 -5.43
N LYS A 343 3.61 -30.91 -6.56
CA LYS A 343 2.35 -30.14 -6.56
C LYS A 343 1.21 -30.81 -5.78
N ALA A 344 1.21 -32.13 -5.68
CA ALA A 344 0.21 -32.87 -4.94
C ALA A 344 0.40 -32.84 -3.41
N VAL A 345 1.47 -32.21 -2.90
CA VAL A 345 1.86 -32.21 -1.50
C VAL A 345 2.06 -30.79 -0.99
N LYS A 346 1.70 -30.54 0.27
CA LYS A 346 2.00 -29.31 1.02
C LYS A 346 2.94 -29.64 2.18
N ALA A 347 3.92 -28.77 2.44
CA ALA A 347 4.86 -28.88 3.54
C ALA A 347 4.85 -27.61 4.38
N GLU A 348 4.81 -27.75 5.70
CA GLU A 348 4.79 -26.63 6.65
C GLU A 348 5.63 -26.93 7.88
N PHE A 349 6.14 -25.88 8.52
CA PHE A 349 7.03 -25.97 9.68
C PHE A 349 6.48 -25.20 10.86
N THR A 350 6.54 -25.83 12.03
CA THR A 350 6.23 -25.25 13.34
C THR A 350 7.34 -25.57 14.33
N SER A 351 7.41 -24.84 15.43
CA SER A 351 8.33 -25.12 16.53
C SER A 351 7.60 -24.97 17.86
N SER A 352 7.96 -25.79 18.84
CA SER A 352 7.51 -25.62 20.22
C SER A 352 8.50 -24.81 21.08
N MET A 353 9.70 -24.54 20.54
CA MET A 353 10.77 -23.82 21.23
C MET A 353 10.87 -22.37 20.76
N TYR A 354 10.54 -22.10 19.51
CA TYR A 354 10.79 -20.81 18.87
C TYR A 354 9.52 -20.23 18.26
N GLU A 355 9.37 -18.92 18.44
CA GLU A 355 8.28 -18.16 17.84
C GLU A 355 8.53 -17.91 16.36
N LYS A 356 7.46 -17.97 15.57
CA LYS A 356 7.50 -17.73 14.14
C LYS A 356 7.25 -16.24 13.87
N THR A 357 8.10 -15.62 13.07
CA THR A 357 7.99 -14.22 12.67
C THR A 357 6.90 -14.02 11.62
N GLU A 358 6.45 -12.78 11.42
CA GLU A 358 5.53 -12.42 10.34
C GLU A 358 6.05 -12.82 8.95
N SER A 359 7.37 -12.75 8.75
CA SER A 359 8.05 -13.18 7.51
C SER A 359 8.13 -14.71 7.33
N GLY A 360 7.70 -15.48 8.33
CA GLY A 360 7.71 -16.95 8.32
C GLY A 360 9.00 -17.61 8.85
N SER A 361 10.00 -16.83 9.25
CA SER A 361 11.23 -17.31 9.91
C SER A 361 11.01 -17.59 11.41
N PHE A 362 12.01 -18.12 12.11
CA PHE A 362 11.97 -18.41 13.54
C PHE A 362 13.02 -17.59 14.29
N HIS A 363 12.64 -17.02 15.44
CA HIS A 363 13.60 -16.43 16.37
C HIS A 363 14.31 -17.52 17.16
N ILE A 364 15.60 -17.73 16.92
CA ILE A 364 16.36 -18.84 17.47
C ILE A 364 17.49 -18.38 18.39
N THR A 365 17.86 -19.27 19.31
CA THR A 365 19.08 -19.15 20.12
C THR A 365 20.14 -20.10 19.58
N ARG A 366 21.35 -19.59 19.32
CA ARG A 366 22.47 -20.41 18.83
C ARG A 366 23.15 -21.18 19.97
N GLY A 367 23.83 -22.26 19.62
CA GLY A 367 24.57 -23.10 20.58
C GLY A 367 23.74 -24.19 21.25
N GLU A 368 22.43 -24.23 21.00
CA GLU A 368 21.53 -25.29 21.45
C GLU A 368 20.87 -26.02 20.28
N VAL A 369 20.32 -27.21 20.57
CA VAL A 369 19.57 -28.00 19.59
C VAL A 369 18.13 -27.54 19.58
N GLY A 370 17.75 -26.88 18.48
CA GLY A 370 16.40 -26.41 18.23
C GLY A 370 15.47 -27.52 17.77
N LYS A 371 14.24 -27.52 18.27
CA LYS A 371 13.21 -28.51 17.92
C LYS A 371 12.14 -27.93 17.02
N PHE A 372 11.94 -28.58 15.88
CA PHE A 372 10.97 -28.22 14.86
C PHE A 372 10.08 -29.42 14.54
N LYS A 373 8.91 -29.14 13.98
CA LYS A 373 7.97 -30.13 13.49
C LYS A 373 7.61 -29.81 12.06
N MET A 374 7.81 -30.78 11.17
CA MET A 374 7.40 -30.69 9.78
C MET A 374 6.06 -31.38 9.61
N ARG A 375 5.06 -30.66 9.09
CA ARG A 375 3.76 -31.18 8.68
C ARG A 375 3.75 -31.38 7.16
N VAL A 376 3.41 -32.58 6.72
CA VAL A 376 3.30 -32.96 5.31
C VAL A 376 1.86 -33.39 5.03
N LYS A 377 1.20 -32.76 4.04
CA LYS A 377 -0.18 -33.04 3.66
C LYS A 377 -0.28 -33.39 2.18
N ALA A 378 -0.97 -34.48 1.85
CA ALA A 378 -1.35 -34.77 0.47
C ALA A 378 -2.66 -34.05 0.13
N LEU A 379 -2.67 -33.28 -0.94
CA LEU A 379 -3.87 -32.60 -1.43
C LEU A 379 -4.84 -33.61 -2.04
N GLU A 380 -6.14 -33.28 -2.05
CA GLU A 380 -7.14 -34.10 -2.75
C GLU A 380 -7.31 -33.66 -4.20
N TYR A 381 -7.27 -32.36 -4.45
CA TYR A 381 -7.46 -31.74 -5.76
C TYR A 381 -6.40 -30.67 -6.03
N VAL A 382 -5.96 -30.57 -7.29
CA VAL A 382 -5.09 -29.50 -7.79
C VAL A 382 -5.66 -29.02 -9.12
N GLY A 383 -6.00 -27.73 -9.20
CA GLY A 383 -6.57 -27.14 -10.42
C GLY A 383 -7.92 -27.76 -10.85
N GLY A 384 -8.73 -28.25 -9.90
CA GLY A 384 -10.01 -28.90 -10.17
C GLY A 384 -9.94 -30.37 -10.60
N GLN A 385 -8.74 -30.94 -10.69
CA GLN A 385 -8.53 -32.38 -10.97
C GLN A 385 -8.08 -33.11 -9.70
N HIS A 386 -8.52 -34.36 -9.54
CA HIS A 386 -8.08 -35.21 -8.43
C HIS A 386 -6.57 -35.51 -8.54
N VAL A 387 -5.83 -35.48 -7.43
CA VAL A 387 -4.36 -35.61 -7.43
C VAL A 387 -3.86 -36.90 -8.08
N CYS A 388 -4.64 -37.97 -8.06
CA CYS A 388 -4.24 -39.24 -8.69
C CYS A 388 -4.27 -39.21 -10.22
N SER A 389 -4.91 -38.21 -10.83
CA SER A 389 -4.90 -37.98 -12.27
C SER A 389 -3.65 -37.20 -12.74
N LEU A 390 -2.86 -36.65 -11.81
CA LEU A 390 -1.66 -35.90 -12.14
C LEU A 390 -0.53 -36.82 -12.63
N PRO A 391 0.42 -36.30 -13.44
CA PRO A 391 1.62 -37.04 -13.82
C PRO A 391 2.42 -37.49 -12.59
N GLU A 392 3.12 -38.63 -12.69
CA GLU A 392 3.90 -39.21 -11.59
C GLU A 392 4.89 -38.22 -10.95
N LYS A 393 5.58 -37.40 -11.75
CA LYS A 393 6.52 -36.37 -11.27
C LYS A 393 5.87 -35.28 -10.40
N GLU A 394 4.55 -35.10 -10.48
CA GLU A 394 3.82 -34.13 -9.65
C GLU A 394 3.20 -34.76 -8.40
N ARG A 395 3.10 -36.10 -8.38
CA ARG A 395 2.54 -36.90 -7.27
C ARG A 395 3.59 -37.39 -6.28
N GLN A 396 4.85 -37.49 -6.71
CA GLN A 396 5.96 -37.92 -5.86
C GLN A 396 7.24 -37.16 -6.16
N GLY A 397 8.10 -37.02 -5.15
CA GLY A 397 9.40 -36.38 -5.27
C GLY A 397 10.19 -36.36 -3.97
N VAL A 398 11.41 -35.84 -4.02
CA VAL A 398 12.25 -35.64 -2.84
C VAL A 398 12.24 -34.17 -2.48
N ILE A 399 11.60 -33.85 -1.36
CA ILE A 399 11.58 -32.52 -0.79
C ILE A 399 12.91 -32.30 -0.05
N HIS A 400 13.57 -31.20 -0.34
CA HIS A 400 14.82 -30.81 0.32
C HIS A 400 14.54 -29.75 1.37
N VAL A 401 14.57 -30.15 2.64
CA VAL A 401 14.35 -29.24 3.76
C VAL A 401 15.68 -28.62 4.19
N LYS A 402 15.76 -27.30 4.11
CA LYS A 402 16.98 -26.51 4.37
C LYS A 402 16.72 -25.42 5.40
N PRO A 403 17.24 -25.57 6.63
CA PRO A 403 17.45 -24.45 7.52
C PRO A 403 18.43 -23.44 6.91
N SER A 404 18.20 -22.16 7.09
CA SER A 404 19.11 -21.08 6.69
C SER A 404 20.50 -21.31 7.29
N SER A 405 21.55 -20.99 6.54
CA SER A 405 22.97 -21.32 6.82
C SER A 405 23.40 -22.79 6.67
N LEU A 406 22.48 -23.73 6.42
CA LEU A 406 22.84 -25.14 6.18
C LEU A 406 23.00 -25.43 4.68
N SER A 407 24.13 -26.06 4.33
CA SER A 407 24.44 -26.45 2.95
C SER A 407 23.81 -27.78 2.54
N ASP A 408 23.74 -28.72 3.49
CA ASP A 408 23.11 -30.03 3.33
C ASP A 408 21.61 -29.95 3.73
N SER A 409 20.80 -30.90 3.29
CA SER A 409 19.33 -30.85 3.48
C SER A 409 18.80 -32.13 4.09
N LEU A 410 17.78 -32.02 4.93
CA LEU A 410 16.93 -33.15 5.29
C LEU A 410 16.13 -33.55 4.03
N LYS A 411 16.27 -34.80 3.60
CA LYS A 411 15.59 -35.33 2.41
C LYS A 411 14.30 -36.04 2.79
N VAL A 412 13.17 -35.49 2.36
CA VAL A 412 11.85 -36.09 2.59
C VAL A 412 11.33 -36.67 1.28
N THR A 413 11.37 -37.99 1.15
CA THR A 413 10.80 -38.70 0.01
C THR A 413 9.29 -38.77 0.19
N ALA A 414 8.55 -37.91 -0.51
CA ALA A 414 7.10 -37.77 -0.39
C ALA A 414 6.39 -38.37 -1.60
N SER A 415 5.30 -39.11 -1.38
CA SER A 415 4.46 -39.67 -2.45
C SER A 415 2.99 -39.74 -2.05
N VAL A 416 2.10 -39.57 -3.03
CA VAL A 416 0.65 -39.76 -2.84
C VAL A 416 0.25 -41.18 -3.24
N ILE A 417 -0.56 -41.85 -2.42
CA ILE A 417 -1.07 -43.19 -2.69
C ILE A 417 -2.19 -43.09 -3.71
N CYS A 418 -1.90 -43.58 -4.91
CA CYS A 418 -2.82 -43.66 -6.04
C CYS A 418 -2.87 -45.06 -6.67
N ASP A 419 -2.37 -46.06 -5.95
CA ASP A 419 -2.38 -47.45 -6.40
C ASP A 419 -3.82 -47.97 -6.42
N ALA A 420 -4.14 -48.78 -7.42
CA ALA A 420 -5.41 -49.50 -7.46
C ALA A 420 -5.56 -50.40 -6.23
N CYS A 421 -6.77 -50.44 -5.67
CA CYS A 421 -7.05 -51.26 -4.49
C CYS A 421 -6.76 -52.74 -4.79
N PRO A 422 -6.30 -53.53 -3.81
CA PRO A 422 -6.00 -54.95 -4.03
C PRO A 422 -7.16 -55.76 -4.64
N CYS A 423 -8.41 -55.37 -4.37
CA CYS A 423 -9.60 -55.99 -4.95
C CYS A 423 -9.87 -55.58 -6.41
N GLU A 424 -9.36 -54.44 -6.87
CA GLU A 424 -9.48 -53.99 -8.27
C GLU A 424 -8.50 -54.73 -9.18
N GLN A 425 -7.34 -55.12 -8.63
CA GLN A 425 -6.33 -55.91 -9.33
C GLN A 425 -6.81 -57.33 -9.65
N ARG A 426 -7.81 -57.84 -8.91
CA ARG A 426 -8.42 -59.17 -9.09
C ARG A 426 -9.77 -59.09 -9.81
N ARG A 427 -9.89 -58.23 -10.81
CA ARG A 427 -11.12 -58.08 -11.61
C ARG A 427 -11.41 -59.36 -12.39
N GLU A 428 -12.61 -59.92 -12.20
CA GLU A 428 -13.12 -61.01 -13.03
C GLU A 428 -13.76 -60.39 -14.27
N LEU A 429 -13.06 -60.44 -15.42
CA LEU A 429 -13.62 -59.97 -16.70
C LEU A 429 -14.80 -60.85 -17.12
N ASN A 430 -15.86 -60.25 -17.67
CA ASN A 430 -17.07 -60.96 -18.11
C ASN A 430 -17.61 -61.93 -17.06
N SER A 431 -17.73 -61.49 -15.81
CA SER A 431 -18.09 -62.39 -14.71
C SER A 431 -19.51 -62.91 -14.88
N ARG A 432 -19.72 -64.21 -14.61
CA ARG A 432 -21.06 -64.81 -14.51
C ARG A 432 -21.92 -64.11 -13.45
N LYS A 433 -21.29 -63.54 -12.41
CA LYS A 433 -21.99 -62.75 -11.37
C LYS A 433 -22.59 -61.46 -11.93
N CYS A 434 -22.06 -60.99 -13.04
CA CYS A 434 -22.50 -59.80 -13.78
C CYS A 434 -23.17 -60.20 -15.10
N SER A 435 -23.83 -61.36 -15.13
CA SER A 435 -24.58 -61.87 -16.30
C SER A 435 -23.76 -61.97 -17.58
N PHE A 436 -22.42 -62.07 -17.48
CA PHE A 436 -21.47 -62.01 -18.60
C PHE A 436 -21.49 -60.69 -19.39
N HIS A 437 -22.14 -59.65 -18.86
CA HIS A 437 -22.29 -58.33 -19.47
C HIS A 437 -21.63 -57.22 -18.63
N GLY A 438 -20.71 -57.62 -17.77
CA GLY A 438 -19.96 -56.74 -16.90
C GLY A 438 -18.78 -57.47 -16.28
N ASP A 439 -17.86 -56.69 -15.74
CA ASP A 439 -16.72 -57.22 -15.02
C ASP A 439 -16.97 -57.08 -13.51
N PHE A 440 -16.57 -58.08 -12.73
CA PHE A 440 -16.74 -58.05 -11.28
C PHE A 440 -15.45 -57.58 -10.61
N ALA A 441 -15.51 -56.43 -9.93
CA ALA A 441 -14.40 -55.83 -9.19
C ALA A 441 -14.88 -55.37 -7.80
N CYS A 442 -14.08 -55.63 -6.76
CA CYS A 442 -14.38 -55.19 -5.38
C CYS A 442 -15.81 -55.48 -4.87
N GLY A 443 -16.39 -56.61 -5.28
CA GLY A 443 -17.72 -57.01 -4.80
C GLY A 443 -18.89 -56.39 -5.57
N GLN A 444 -18.63 -55.67 -6.67
CA GLN A 444 -19.63 -55.03 -7.51
C GLN A 444 -19.38 -55.31 -9.00
N CYS A 445 -20.44 -55.27 -9.79
CA CYS A 445 -20.37 -55.34 -11.24
C CYS A 445 -20.14 -53.97 -11.89
N VAL A 446 -19.14 -53.89 -12.75
CA VAL A 446 -18.89 -52.77 -13.66
C VAL A 446 -19.43 -53.18 -15.02
N CYS A 447 -20.65 -52.75 -15.34
CA CYS A 447 -21.35 -53.18 -16.54
C CYS A 447 -20.70 -52.63 -17.82
N HIS A 448 -20.75 -53.45 -18.87
CA HIS A 448 -20.31 -53.05 -20.21
C HIS A 448 -21.31 -52.06 -20.81
N PRO A 449 -20.89 -51.25 -21.81
CA PRO A 449 -21.79 -50.30 -22.45
C PRO A 449 -23.09 -50.95 -22.93
N GLY A 450 -24.24 -50.40 -22.52
CA GLY A 450 -25.58 -50.90 -22.88
C GLY A 450 -26.24 -51.82 -21.84
N TRP A 451 -25.51 -52.27 -20.82
CA TRP A 451 -26.03 -53.09 -19.72
C TRP A 451 -26.01 -52.35 -18.40
N ARG A 452 -27.02 -52.58 -17.54
CA ARG A 452 -27.19 -51.88 -16.26
C ARG A 452 -27.77 -52.82 -15.19
N GLY A 453 -27.79 -52.35 -13.95
CA GLY A 453 -28.23 -53.12 -12.79
C GLY A 453 -27.07 -53.68 -11.97
N ASP A 454 -27.34 -54.08 -10.72
CA ASP A 454 -26.32 -54.56 -9.77
C ASP A 454 -25.61 -55.85 -10.26
N THR A 455 -26.24 -56.56 -11.20
CA THR A 455 -25.77 -57.79 -11.85
C THR A 455 -25.66 -57.68 -13.38
N CYS A 456 -25.75 -56.48 -13.96
CA CYS A 456 -25.69 -56.21 -15.40
C CYS A 456 -26.63 -57.09 -16.26
N ASP A 457 -27.77 -57.48 -15.69
CA ASP A 457 -28.77 -58.37 -16.27
C ASP A 457 -29.80 -57.63 -17.14
N CYS A 458 -29.76 -56.30 -17.14
CA CYS A 458 -30.78 -55.49 -17.79
C CYS A 458 -30.25 -54.67 -18.96
N SER A 459 -31.04 -54.67 -20.04
CA SER A 459 -30.82 -53.86 -21.25
C SER A 459 -32.02 -52.91 -21.50
N PRO A 460 -31.85 -51.81 -22.27
CA PRO A 460 -32.93 -50.88 -22.59
C PRO A 460 -34.14 -51.52 -23.29
N ALA A 461 -33.98 -52.70 -23.87
CA ALA A 461 -35.05 -53.42 -24.59
C ALA A 461 -35.93 -54.30 -23.68
N SER A 462 -35.58 -54.47 -22.39
CA SER A 462 -36.21 -55.48 -21.51
C SER A 462 -37.22 -54.95 -20.48
N SER A 463 -37.50 -53.65 -20.38
CA SER A 463 -38.36 -53.06 -19.33
C SER A 463 -39.73 -52.60 -19.85
N LEU A 464 -40.71 -53.51 -19.89
CA LEU A 464 -42.12 -53.20 -20.16
C LEU A 464 -42.97 -53.02 -18.89
N ASN A 465 -42.43 -53.32 -17.69
CA ASN A 465 -43.21 -53.33 -16.45
C ASN A 465 -42.76 -52.21 -15.50
N ASN A 466 -43.54 -51.13 -15.44
CA ASN A 466 -43.20 -49.89 -14.72
C ASN A 466 -43.76 -49.82 -13.28
N GLU A 467 -44.52 -50.82 -12.84
CA GLU A 467 -45.19 -50.80 -11.52
C GLU A 467 -44.20 -50.67 -10.35
N ALA A 468 -43.01 -51.27 -10.46
CA ALA A 468 -41.96 -51.19 -9.44
C ALA A 468 -41.35 -49.78 -9.28
N CYS A 469 -41.57 -48.89 -10.26
CA CYS A 469 -41.05 -47.52 -10.29
C CYS A 469 -42.10 -46.47 -9.95
N THR A 470 -43.32 -46.87 -9.55
CA THR A 470 -44.39 -45.94 -9.21
C THR A 470 -44.55 -45.87 -7.70
N ARG A 471 -44.34 -44.68 -7.13
CA ARG A 471 -44.53 -44.44 -5.70
C ARG A 471 -46.03 -44.55 -5.35
N PRO A 472 -46.39 -45.15 -4.19
CA PRO A 472 -47.79 -45.17 -3.74
C PRO A 472 -48.37 -43.75 -3.62
N GLY A 473 -49.34 -43.43 -4.48
CA GLY A 473 -49.97 -42.09 -4.56
C GLY A 473 -49.58 -41.27 -5.79
N ASP A 474 -48.55 -41.67 -6.54
CA ASP A 474 -48.16 -41.04 -7.81
C ASP A 474 -48.85 -41.75 -8.99
N ALA A 475 -49.23 -40.98 -10.01
CA ALA A 475 -49.89 -41.50 -11.23
C ALA A 475 -48.89 -41.96 -12.30
N GLU A 476 -47.66 -41.44 -12.28
CA GLU A 476 -46.63 -41.73 -13.28
C GLU A 476 -45.40 -42.41 -12.66
N PRO A 477 -44.76 -43.37 -13.37
CA PRO A 477 -43.49 -43.96 -12.95
C PRO A 477 -42.42 -42.89 -12.78
N CYS A 478 -41.57 -43.03 -11.76
CA CYS A 478 -40.47 -42.10 -11.46
C CYS A 478 -40.94 -40.65 -11.27
N SER A 479 -42.15 -40.47 -10.76
CA SER A 479 -42.80 -39.18 -10.54
C SER A 479 -42.79 -38.28 -11.80
N GLY A 480 -42.79 -38.88 -13.00
CA GLY A 480 -42.72 -38.19 -14.30
C GLY A 480 -41.36 -37.52 -14.62
N ARG A 481 -40.33 -37.77 -13.80
CA ARG A 481 -39.03 -37.06 -13.79
C ARG A 481 -37.84 -37.97 -14.09
N GLY A 482 -38.11 -39.16 -14.61
CA GLY A 482 -37.10 -40.12 -15.04
C GLY A 482 -37.70 -41.25 -15.85
N GLU A 483 -36.84 -42.13 -16.34
CA GLU A 483 -37.22 -43.38 -16.99
C GLU A 483 -37.12 -44.53 -16.01
N CYS A 484 -38.15 -45.37 -15.96
CA CYS A 484 -38.08 -46.63 -15.21
C CYS A 484 -37.25 -47.63 -16.00
N LEU A 485 -36.03 -47.90 -15.53
CA LEU A 485 -35.13 -48.86 -16.12
C LEU A 485 -34.91 -50.00 -15.13
N CYS A 486 -35.35 -51.20 -15.50
CA CYS A 486 -35.12 -52.41 -14.70
C CYS A 486 -35.77 -52.37 -13.30
N GLY A 487 -36.93 -51.71 -13.17
CA GLY A 487 -37.61 -51.56 -11.87
C GLY A 487 -36.95 -50.57 -10.91
N LYS A 488 -35.97 -49.78 -11.37
CA LYS A 488 -35.42 -48.62 -10.66
C LYS A 488 -35.55 -47.36 -11.52
N CYS A 489 -35.74 -46.22 -10.89
CA CYS A 489 -35.86 -44.96 -11.60
C CYS A 489 -34.50 -44.35 -11.96
N GLN A 490 -34.33 -44.06 -13.25
CA GLN A 490 -33.22 -43.27 -13.80
C GLN A 490 -33.71 -41.85 -14.03
N CYS A 491 -33.38 -40.93 -13.13
CA CYS A 491 -33.83 -39.55 -13.22
C CYS A 491 -33.24 -38.83 -14.44
N TYR A 492 -34.04 -38.02 -15.12
CA TYR A 492 -33.58 -37.22 -16.25
C TYR A 492 -32.47 -36.26 -15.77
N SER A 493 -31.38 -36.19 -16.53
CA SER A 493 -30.20 -35.38 -16.20
C SER A 493 -29.82 -34.39 -17.29
N GLU A 494 -30.74 -34.02 -18.17
CA GLU A 494 -30.45 -33.09 -19.27
C GLU A 494 -30.41 -31.64 -18.79
N GLY A 495 -29.23 -31.24 -18.30
CA GLY A 495 -28.84 -29.85 -18.08
C GLY A 495 -28.58 -29.47 -16.61
N LEU A 496 -27.67 -28.51 -16.40
CA LEU A 496 -27.28 -27.91 -15.10
C LEU A 496 -28.44 -27.28 -14.30
N ARG A 497 -29.67 -27.26 -14.84
CA ARG A 497 -30.82 -26.55 -14.28
C ARG A 497 -31.99 -27.44 -13.86
N GLN A 498 -31.94 -28.76 -14.08
CA GLN A 498 -33.00 -29.69 -13.65
C GLN A 498 -32.37 -31.06 -13.37
N ARG A 499 -32.05 -31.33 -12.09
CA ARG A 499 -31.52 -32.64 -11.66
C ARG A 499 -32.42 -33.17 -10.55
N PHE A 500 -32.84 -34.43 -10.66
CA PHE A 500 -33.73 -35.07 -9.69
C PHE A 500 -33.02 -36.26 -9.02
N ASP A 501 -33.38 -36.55 -7.76
CA ASP A 501 -32.80 -37.59 -6.90
C ASP A 501 -33.91 -38.35 -6.13
N GLY A 502 -33.57 -39.50 -5.55
CA GLY A 502 -34.49 -40.40 -4.84
C GLY A 502 -34.88 -41.64 -5.64
N GLU A 503 -35.37 -42.66 -4.91
CA GLU A 503 -35.74 -43.98 -5.46
C GLU A 503 -36.77 -43.91 -6.60
N PHE A 504 -37.60 -42.87 -6.60
CA PHE A 504 -38.63 -42.59 -7.60
C PHE A 504 -38.43 -41.22 -8.28
N CYS A 505 -37.23 -40.62 -8.24
CA CYS A 505 -36.95 -39.27 -8.75
C CYS A 505 -37.83 -38.16 -8.15
N GLN A 506 -38.28 -38.36 -6.92
CA GLN A 506 -39.25 -37.51 -6.24
C GLN A 506 -38.65 -36.22 -5.67
N TYR A 507 -37.32 -36.11 -5.57
CA TYR A 507 -36.65 -34.95 -5.00
C TYR A 507 -35.99 -34.12 -6.09
N ASP A 508 -36.27 -32.82 -6.10
CA ASP A 508 -35.55 -31.86 -6.93
C ASP A 508 -34.26 -31.43 -6.22
N VAL A 509 -33.12 -31.69 -6.86
CA VAL A 509 -31.78 -31.39 -6.34
C VAL A 509 -31.56 -29.87 -6.24
N LEU A 510 -32.42 -29.04 -6.83
CA LEU A 510 -32.37 -27.58 -6.68
C LEU A 510 -33.13 -27.04 -5.46
N GLN A 511 -33.84 -27.88 -4.71
CA GLN A 511 -34.61 -27.46 -3.53
C GLN A 511 -33.80 -27.40 -2.24
N CYS A 512 -32.51 -27.73 -2.26
CA CYS A 512 -31.66 -27.55 -1.10
C CYS A 512 -31.41 -26.06 -0.78
N PRO A 513 -31.05 -25.75 0.49
CA PRO A 513 -30.65 -24.41 0.91
C PRO A 513 -29.54 -23.83 0.03
N ARG A 514 -29.65 -22.52 -0.26
CA ARG A 514 -28.62 -21.74 -0.96
C ARG A 514 -28.00 -20.74 0.01
N THR A 515 -26.67 -20.76 0.09
CA THR A 515 -25.90 -19.77 0.85
C THR A 515 -25.16 -18.88 -0.15
N SER A 516 -25.33 -17.57 -0.03
CA SER A 516 -24.73 -16.58 -0.96
C SER A 516 -25.01 -16.84 -2.44
N GLY A 517 -26.18 -17.44 -2.76
CA GLY A 517 -26.59 -17.76 -4.12
C GLY A 517 -26.14 -19.14 -4.65
N PHE A 518 -25.28 -19.86 -3.93
CA PHE A 518 -24.79 -21.19 -4.31
C PHE A 518 -25.55 -22.30 -3.58
N LEU A 519 -25.98 -23.32 -4.33
CA LEU A 519 -26.67 -24.50 -3.80
C LEU A 519 -25.71 -25.31 -2.93
N CYS A 520 -26.07 -25.57 -1.66
CA CYS A 520 -25.16 -26.19 -0.68
C CYS A 520 -23.78 -25.53 -0.60
N ASN A 521 -23.75 -24.21 -0.81
CA ASN A 521 -22.55 -23.38 -0.81
C ASN A 521 -21.42 -23.87 -1.75
N ASP A 522 -21.74 -24.73 -2.73
CA ASP A 522 -20.77 -25.44 -3.58
C ASP A 522 -19.72 -26.27 -2.80
N ARG A 523 -20.05 -26.64 -1.54
CA ARG A 523 -19.21 -27.41 -0.60
C ARG A 523 -19.95 -28.65 -0.08
N GLY A 524 -20.95 -29.09 -0.82
CA GLY A 524 -21.81 -30.19 -0.47
C GLY A 524 -22.69 -30.56 -1.64
N ARG A 525 -23.19 -31.78 -1.62
CA ARG A 525 -24.17 -32.25 -2.61
C ARG A 525 -25.58 -32.16 -2.03
N CYS A 526 -26.52 -31.67 -2.82
CA CYS A 526 -27.93 -31.75 -2.45
C CYS A 526 -28.43 -33.19 -2.65
N SER A 527 -28.98 -33.80 -1.60
CA SER A 527 -29.62 -35.11 -1.68
C SER A 527 -30.85 -35.14 -0.78
N LYS A 528 -31.97 -35.66 -1.31
CA LYS A 528 -33.27 -35.73 -0.60
C LYS A 528 -33.74 -34.40 0.01
N GLY A 529 -33.42 -33.26 -0.64
CA GLY A 529 -33.82 -31.93 -0.18
C GLY A 529 -32.98 -31.34 0.97
N ALA A 530 -31.90 -32.01 1.37
CA ALA A 530 -30.93 -31.50 2.35
C ALA A 530 -29.50 -31.51 1.78
N CYS A 531 -28.66 -30.60 2.26
CA CYS A 531 -27.25 -30.58 1.87
C CYS A 531 -26.46 -31.64 2.64
N VAL A 532 -25.75 -32.49 1.91
CA VAL A 532 -24.77 -33.43 2.44
C VAL A 532 -23.39 -32.81 2.21
N CYS A 533 -22.79 -32.30 3.27
CA CYS A 533 -21.55 -31.53 3.20
C CYS A 533 -20.33 -32.40 2.92
N GLU A 534 -19.38 -31.82 2.20
CA GLU A 534 -18.06 -32.40 2.00
C GLU A 534 -17.26 -32.38 3.31
N SER A 535 -16.27 -33.27 3.44
CA SER A 535 -15.42 -33.33 4.63
C SER A 535 -14.75 -31.98 4.88
N GLY A 536 -14.89 -31.46 6.10
CA GLY A 536 -14.40 -30.12 6.44
C GLY A 536 -15.49 -29.06 6.52
N TRP A 537 -16.75 -29.39 6.21
CA TRP A 537 -17.89 -28.47 6.22
C TRP A 537 -19.12 -29.07 6.91
N GLU A 538 -19.92 -28.24 7.55
CA GLU A 538 -21.16 -28.55 8.25
C GLU A 538 -22.19 -27.41 8.09
N GLY A 539 -23.35 -27.55 8.72
CA GLY A 539 -24.47 -26.60 8.61
C GLY A 539 -25.50 -26.99 7.53
N PRO A 540 -26.71 -26.40 7.60
CA PRO A 540 -27.84 -26.76 6.74
C PRO A 540 -27.62 -26.50 5.24
N GLY A 541 -26.70 -25.61 4.88
CA GLY A 541 -26.29 -25.28 3.52
C GLY A 541 -24.79 -25.50 3.25
N CYS A 542 -24.06 -26.23 4.10
CA CYS A 542 -22.60 -26.42 4.03
C CYS A 542 -21.80 -25.10 4.06
N GLU A 543 -22.31 -24.14 4.81
CA GLU A 543 -21.76 -22.81 4.99
C GLU A 543 -20.66 -22.74 6.06
N CYS A 544 -20.60 -23.74 6.94
CA CYS A 544 -19.80 -23.69 8.15
C CYS A 544 -18.57 -24.61 8.01
N PRO A 545 -17.33 -24.10 7.97
CA PRO A 545 -16.16 -24.97 8.01
C PRO A 545 -16.02 -25.61 9.40
N THR A 546 -15.68 -26.89 9.46
CA THR A 546 -15.41 -27.63 10.71
C THR A 546 -13.99 -27.40 11.24
N SER A 547 -13.11 -26.82 10.42
CA SER A 547 -11.75 -26.46 10.84
C SER A 547 -11.73 -25.07 11.45
N ASN A 548 -10.95 -24.91 12.52
CA ASN A 548 -10.68 -23.61 13.13
C ASN A 548 -9.55 -22.86 12.42
N ASP A 549 -8.98 -23.39 11.33
CA ASP A 549 -7.79 -22.83 10.66
C ASP A 549 -7.92 -21.34 10.30
N THR A 550 -9.11 -20.89 9.87
CA THR A 550 -9.36 -19.49 9.50
C THR A 550 -9.54 -18.56 10.71
N CYS A 551 -9.66 -19.13 11.91
CA CYS A 551 -9.72 -18.44 13.18
C CYS A 551 -8.38 -18.48 13.95
N ILE A 552 -7.38 -19.18 13.41
CA ILE A 552 -6.06 -19.22 14.03
C ILE A 552 -5.37 -17.87 13.78
N ASP A 553 -5.02 -17.18 14.85
CA ASP A 553 -4.30 -15.92 14.79
C ASP A 553 -2.82 -16.11 14.46
N SER A 554 -2.12 -14.98 14.22
CA SER A 554 -0.69 -14.92 13.92
C SER A 554 0.20 -15.56 15.00
N ARG A 555 -0.31 -15.73 16.23
CA ARG A 555 0.38 -16.33 17.38
C ARG A 555 -0.01 -17.80 17.62
N GLY A 556 -0.84 -18.38 16.74
CA GLY A 556 -1.28 -19.77 16.83
C GLY A 556 -2.41 -20.03 17.84
N GLY A 557 -3.03 -18.98 18.40
CA GLY A 557 -4.23 -19.06 19.23
C GLY A 557 -5.51 -19.08 18.39
N ILE A 558 -6.66 -19.42 19.00
CA ILE A 558 -7.97 -19.30 18.34
C ILE A 558 -8.57 -17.96 18.73
N CYS A 559 -8.83 -17.10 17.75
CA CYS A 559 -9.45 -15.79 17.93
C CYS A 559 -8.75 -14.93 18.99
N ASN A 560 -7.41 -14.99 19.02
CA ASN A 560 -6.58 -14.24 19.94
C ASN A 560 -6.88 -14.50 21.43
N ASN A 561 -7.51 -15.65 21.75
CA ASN A 561 -8.07 -15.97 23.06
C ASN A 561 -9.10 -14.95 23.60
N HIS A 562 -9.63 -14.08 22.72
CA HIS A 562 -10.58 -13.01 23.03
C HIS A 562 -11.90 -13.15 22.29
N GLY A 563 -12.17 -14.36 21.83
CA GLY A 563 -13.41 -14.73 21.17
C GLY A 563 -13.47 -16.23 20.97
N ARG A 564 -14.54 -16.66 20.32
CA ARG A 564 -14.75 -18.06 19.94
C ARG A 564 -14.88 -18.16 18.42
N CYS A 565 -14.34 -19.23 17.86
CA CYS A 565 -14.49 -19.50 16.43
C CYS A 565 -15.85 -20.15 16.19
N GLU A 566 -16.72 -19.48 15.43
CA GLU A 566 -17.97 -20.03 14.93
C GLU A 566 -17.94 -20.00 13.40
N CYS A 567 -18.02 -21.18 12.78
CA CYS A 567 -17.99 -21.33 11.33
C CYS A 567 -16.80 -20.64 10.65
N GLY A 568 -15.59 -20.84 11.20
CA GLY A 568 -14.36 -20.28 10.64
C GLY A 568 -14.25 -18.76 10.77
N ARG A 569 -15.11 -18.12 11.57
CA ARG A 569 -15.05 -16.70 11.88
C ARG A 569 -14.98 -16.48 13.38
N CYS A 570 -14.15 -15.54 13.80
CA CYS A 570 -14.05 -15.18 15.20
C CYS A 570 -15.21 -14.28 15.65
N ILE A 571 -15.92 -14.72 16.69
CA ILE A 571 -16.90 -13.94 17.44
C ILE A 571 -16.20 -13.40 18.69
N CYS A 572 -15.84 -12.12 18.68
CA CYS A 572 -15.11 -11.48 19.78
C CYS A 572 -16.02 -11.13 20.95
N ASP A 573 -15.54 -11.33 22.18
CA ASP A 573 -16.36 -11.13 23.39
C ASP A 573 -16.71 -9.65 23.67
N LYS A 574 -15.98 -8.69 23.05
CA LYS A 574 -16.23 -7.24 23.16
C LYS A 574 -16.10 -6.53 21.81
N ALA A 575 -17.22 -6.36 21.11
CA ALA A 575 -17.28 -5.92 19.71
C ALA A 575 -16.75 -4.49 19.39
N SER A 576 -16.48 -3.63 20.37
CA SER A 576 -16.08 -2.22 20.13
C SER A 576 -14.57 -1.96 20.12
N LEU A 577 -13.73 -2.91 20.57
CA LEU A 577 -12.27 -2.76 20.71
C LEU A 577 -11.46 -3.58 19.69
N TYR A 578 -12.10 -4.56 19.03
CA TYR A 578 -11.45 -5.51 18.14
C TYR A 578 -12.14 -5.47 16.78
N THR A 579 -11.40 -5.12 15.73
CA THR A 579 -11.94 -4.92 14.37
C THR A 579 -11.36 -5.90 13.35
N SER A 580 -10.40 -6.75 13.74
CA SER A 580 -9.84 -7.77 12.84
C SER A 580 -10.69 -9.05 12.78
N SER A 581 -10.49 -9.84 11.72
CA SER A 581 -11.14 -11.14 11.51
C SER A 581 -10.79 -12.22 12.54
N THR A 582 -9.75 -12.01 13.35
CA THR A 582 -9.24 -12.92 14.38
C THR A 582 -9.31 -12.34 15.80
N CYS A 583 -10.10 -11.28 16.01
CA CYS A 583 -10.15 -10.55 17.29
C CYS A 583 -8.80 -9.92 17.70
N GLU A 584 -8.03 -9.47 16.72
CA GLU A 584 -6.86 -8.62 16.95
C GLU A 584 -7.28 -7.15 17.10
N ILE A 585 -6.49 -6.42 17.87
CA ILE A 585 -6.65 -4.99 18.08
C ILE A 585 -6.11 -4.29 16.84
N SER A 586 -6.90 -3.42 16.22
CA SER A 586 -6.36 -2.51 15.19
C SER A 586 -5.47 -1.49 15.87
N TYR A 587 -4.15 -1.63 15.69
CA TYR A 587 -3.14 -0.76 16.31
C TYR A 587 -3.34 0.73 15.97
N SER A 588 -3.90 1.07 14.81
CA SER A 588 -4.11 2.47 14.39
C SER A 588 -5.34 3.15 15.00
N LEU A 589 -6.29 2.40 15.59
CA LEU A 589 -7.44 2.97 16.31
C LEU A 589 -7.36 2.75 17.83
N GLY A 590 -6.59 1.75 18.28
CA GLY A 590 -6.44 1.40 19.70
C GLY A 590 -5.53 2.37 20.48
N PHE A 591 -4.43 2.83 19.90
CA PHE A 591 -3.47 3.70 20.60
C PHE A 591 -4.07 5.05 20.99
N GLN A 592 -4.82 5.68 20.08
CA GLN A 592 -5.51 6.95 20.33
C GLN A 592 -6.55 6.82 21.47
N ALA A 593 -7.33 5.74 21.48
CA ALA A 593 -8.32 5.47 22.53
C ALA A 593 -7.67 5.17 23.89
N VAL A 594 -6.51 4.49 23.90
CA VAL A 594 -5.73 4.23 25.11
C VAL A 594 -5.14 5.54 25.66
N CYS A 595 -4.52 6.36 24.80
CA CYS A 595 -4.01 7.70 25.17
C CYS A 595 -5.10 8.57 25.82
N GLU A 596 -6.31 8.59 25.26
CA GLU A 596 -7.42 9.35 25.88
C GLU A 596 -7.86 8.74 27.22
N SER A 597 -7.92 7.41 27.32
CA SER A 597 -8.41 6.73 28.53
C SER A 597 -7.50 6.85 29.76
N ILE A 598 -6.18 6.93 29.57
CA ILE A 598 -5.21 7.00 30.67
C ILE A 598 -4.73 8.42 30.97
N ARG A 599 -5.12 9.42 30.14
CA ARG A 599 -4.73 10.83 30.26
C ARG A 599 -4.92 11.38 31.68
N ASP A 600 -6.07 11.15 32.29
CA ASP A 600 -6.38 11.69 33.62
C ASP A 600 -5.58 11.02 34.73
N CYS A 601 -5.33 9.71 34.63
CA CYS A 601 -4.48 9.00 35.59
C CYS A 601 -3.00 9.41 35.49
N VAL A 602 -2.48 9.58 34.27
CA VAL A 602 -1.11 10.03 34.02
C VAL A 602 -0.90 11.43 34.59
N ARG A 603 -1.82 12.36 34.30
CA ARG A 603 -1.78 13.73 34.82
C ARG A 603 -1.85 13.78 36.35
N CYS A 604 -2.73 12.98 36.96
CA CYS A 604 -2.90 12.90 38.43
C CYS A 604 -1.64 12.36 39.12
N GLN A 605 -1.02 11.30 38.60
CA GLN A 605 0.14 10.66 39.24
C GLN A 605 1.47 11.34 38.91
N ALA A 606 1.63 11.96 37.73
CA ALA A 606 2.86 12.64 37.34
C ALA A 606 2.99 14.06 37.93
N TRP A 607 1.89 14.83 37.97
CA TRP A 607 1.93 16.23 38.42
C TRP A 607 0.86 16.61 39.46
N GLY A 608 -0.04 15.69 39.86
CA GLY A 608 -1.07 15.98 40.87
C GLY A 608 -2.22 16.88 40.37
N THR A 609 -2.37 17.02 39.06
CA THR A 609 -3.36 17.90 38.41
C THR A 609 -4.48 17.10 37.73
N GLY A 610 -5.60 17.75 37.37
CA GLY A 610 -6.70 17.14 36.60
C GLY A 610 -7.96 16.70 37.35
N GLY A 611 -8.92 16.11 36.63
CA GLY A 611 -10.29 15.83 37.11
C GLY A 611 -10.42 14.83 38.27
N THR A 612 -9.39 14.01 38.52
CA THR A 612 -9.33 13.01 39.60
C THR A 612 -8.48 13.46 40.80
N LYS A 613 -8.23 14.77 40.95
CA LYS A 613 -7.44 15.38 42.03
C LYS A 613 -7.91 14.87 43.40
N GLY A 614 -7.02 14.19 44.13
CA GLY A 614 -7.30 13.64 45.47
C GLY A 614 -7.60 12.14 45.54
N ASN A 615 -7.82 11.44 44.43
CA ASN A 615 -8.01 9.97 44.38
C ASN A 615 -7.08 9.27 43.38
N CYS A 616 -5.83 9.75 43.23
CA CYS A 616 -4.87 9.19 42.28
C CYS A 616 -4.46 7.73 42.61
N GLY A 617 -4.73 7.25 43.84
CA GLY A 617 -4.47 5.86 44.26
C GLY A 617 -5.41 4.83 43.65
N ALA A 618 -6.52 5.26 43.03
CA ALA A 618 -7.38 4.39 42.23
C ALA A 618 -6.77 4.00 40.87
N CYS A 619 -5.80 4.79 40.38
CA CYS A 619 -5.07 4.50 39.15
C CYS A 619 -3.96 3.48 39.43
N ARG A 620 -4.04 2.30 38.80
CA ARG A 620 -3.01 1.25 38.90
C ARG A 620 -2.03 1.31 37.71
N LEU A 621 -1.49 2.50 37.42
CA LEU A 621 -0.46 2.70 36.40
C LEU A 621 0.92 2.82 37.07
N GLN A 622 1.96 2.32 36.41
CA GLN A 622 3.34 2.56 36.83
C GLN A 622 3.93 3.70 35.99
N ILE A 623 4.13 4.87 36.58
CA ILE A 623 4.69 6.04 35.88
C ILE A 623 6.20 6.12 36.09
N GLN A 624 6.92 6.24 34.97
CA GLN A 624 8.35 6.51 34.94
C GLN A 624 8.59 7.89 34.30
N MET A 625 9.13 8.81 35.08
CA MET A 625 9.45 10.16 34.60
C MET A 625 10.80 10.18 33.87
N VAL A 626 10.84 10.60 32.61
CA VAL A 626 12.04 10.63 31.74
C VAL A 626 12.36 12.05 31.24
N GLU A 627 13.62 12.34 30.91
CA GLU A 627 14.03 13.67 30.41
C GLU A 627 13.55 13.91 28.96
N GLU A 628 13.70 12.92 28.09
CA GLU A 628 13.25 12.90 26.70
C GLU A 628 12.67 11.52 26.34
N LEU A 629 11.67 11.49 25.45
CA LEU A 629 11.07 10.25 24.94
C LEU A 629 11.92 9.72 23.76
N LYS A 630 12.39 8.46 23.84
CA LYS A 630 13.20 7.82 22.78
C LYS A 630 12.33 7.50 21.55
N LYS A 631 12.79 7.87 20.35
CA LYS A 631 12.08 7.67 19.06
C LYS A 631 12.23 6.29 18.43
N GLU A 632 13.05 5.40 18.99
CA GLU A 632 13.52 4.20 18.26
C GLU A 632 12.64 2.94 18.39
N GLU A 633 11.56 2.91 19.19
CA GLU A 633 10.74 1.69 19.34
C GLU A 633 9.21 1.89 19.43
N ALA A 634 8.70 3.12 19.36
CA ALA A 634 7.26 3.38 19.37
C ALA A 634 6.89 4.44 18.32
N SER A 635 6.12 4.05 17.32
CA SER A 635 5.69 4.93 16.24
C SER A 635 4.69 6.01 16.65
N GLU A 636 4.25 6.05 17.92
CA GLU A 636 3.21 6.98 18.41
C GLU A 636 3.47 7.41 19.87
N TYR A 637 3.31 8.71 20.20
CA TYR A 637 3.33 9.27 21.56
C TYR A 637 2.05 10.08 21.83
N CYS A 638 1.56 10.04 23.06
CA CYS A 638 0.40 10.81 23.47
C CYS A 638 0.83 12.26 23.78
N SER A 639 0.07 13.25 23.29
CA SER A 639 0.34 14.68 23.49
C SER A 639 -0.91 15.40 23.95
N PHE A 640 -0.85 16.07 25.10
CA PHE A 640 -1.98 16.82 25.66
C PHE A 640 -1.53 18.14 26.28
N GLN A 641 -2.40 19.14 26.23
CA GLN A 641 -2.22 20.41 26.94
C GLN A 641 -2.75 20.27 28.37
N ASP A 642 -2.00 20.76 29.36
CA ASP A 642 -2.47 20.85 30.74
C ASP A 642 -3.21 22.17 30.95
N GLU A 643 -4.48 22.07 31.35
CA GLU A 643 -5.39 23.19 31.51
C GLU A 643 -5.05 24.08 32.73
N GLU A 644 -4.18 23.63 33.65
CA GLU A 644 -3.78 24.43 34.83
C GLU A 644 -2.60 25.38 34.57
N ASP A 645 -1.68 25.06 33.63
CA ASP A 645 -0.47 25.84 33.38
C ASP A 645 -0.24 26.20 31.89
N ASP A 646 -1.18 25.86 31.01
CA ASP A 646 -1.10 26.06 29.56
C ASP A 646 0.15 25.41 28.91
N CYS A 647 0.80 24.48 29.60
CA CYS A 647 1.95 23.77 29.08
C CYS A 647 1.55 22.46 28.40
N THR A 648 2.27 22.06 27.35
CA THR A 648 2.06 20.77 26.68
C THR A 648 2.92 19.69 27.33
N TYR A 649 2.36 18.50 27.53
CA TYR A 649 3.08 17.35 28.07
C TYR A 649 2.93 16.11 27.18
N HIS A 650 3.97 15.28 27.16
CA HIS A 650 4.07 14.10 26.31
C HIS A 650 4.36 12.84 27.12
N TYR A 651 3.80 11.70 26.69
CA TYR A 651 4.11 10.41 27.27
C TYR A 651 3.93 9.25 26.28
N THR A 652 4.55 8.11 26.55
CA THR A 652 4.41 6.87 25.76
C THR A 652 4.24 5.66 26.68
N LEU A 653 3.75 4.56 26.12
CA LEU A 653 3.55 3.29 26.82
C LEU A 653 4.64 2.29 26.42
N GLU A 654 5.20 1.58 27.39
CA GLU A 654 6.17 0.51 27.18
C GLU A 654 5.53 -0.82 27.64
N GLY A 655 5.19 -1.69 26.69
CA GLY A 655 4.56 -3.01 26.92
C GLY A 655 3.27 -3.27 26.12
N ASP A 656 2.70 -4.46 26.28
CA ASP A 656 1.45 -4.88 25.62
C ASP A 656 0.25 -4.06 26.19
N PRO A 657 -0.53 -3.33 25.36
CA PRO A 657 -1.68 -2.54 25.79
C PRO A 657 -2.81 -3.37 26.43
N SER A 658 -2.79 -4.70 26.26
CA SER A 658 -3.83 -5.60 26.76
C SER A 658 -3.67 -6.00 28.25
N VAL A 659 -2.56 -5.61 28.91
CA VAL A 659 -2.23 -6.03 30.29
C VAL A 659 -2.18 -4.82 31.27
N LEU A 660 -3.26 -4.04 31.37
CA LEU A 660 -3.44 -3.14 32.52
C LEU A 660 -3.84 -3.97 33.74
N PRO A 661 -2.98 -4.08 34.77
CA PRO A 661 -2.35 -2.91 35.40
C PRO A 661 -0.80 -2.91 35.46
N ASN A 662 -0.09 -3.71 34.65
CA ASN A 662 1.37 -3.83 34.75
C ASN A 662 2.16 -3.07 33.67
N THR A 663 1.49 -2.23 32.86
CA THR A 663 2.14 -1.43 31.82
C THR A 663 2.87 -0.22 32.41
N THR A 664 4.11 0.02 31.96
CA THR A 664 4.91 1.19 32.37
C THR A 664 4.64 2.36 31.44
N VAL A 665 4.29 3.53 31.99
CA VAL A 665 4.07 4.75 31.23
C VAL A 665 5.26 5.68 31.41
N ARG A 666 5.97 5.99 30.32
CA ARG A 666 7.08 6.93 30.33
C ARG A 666 6.58 8.33 30.04
N VAL A 667 6.73 9.22 31.01
CA VAL A 667 6.21 10.59 30.96
C VAL A 667 7.39 11.56 30.91
N GLN A 668 7.36 12.50 29.97
CA GLN A 668 8.41 13.51 29.86
C GLN A 668 8.31 14.50 31.04
N LYS A 669 9.41 14.69 31.78
CA LYS A 669 9.45 15.51 32.98
C LYS A 669 9.17 16.99 32.72
N LYS A 670 9.77 17.53 31.67
CA LYS A 670 9.68 18.95 31.33
C LYS A 670 8.47 19.17 30.42
N LYS A 671 7.47 19.89 30.94
CA LYS A 671 6.38 20.39 30.10
C LYS A 671 6.90 21.50 29.18
N GLU A 672 6.37 21.58 27.98
CA GLU A 672 6.67 22.66 27.05
C GLU A 672 5.78 23.85 27.37
N CYS A 673 6.35 24.84 28.06
CA CYS A 673 5.68 26.06 28.50
C CYS A 673 6.18 27.27 27.68
N PRO A 674 5.32 28.27 27.41
CA PRO A 674 5.75 29.53 26.82
C PRO A 674 6.72 30.31 27.75
N PRO A 675 7.72 31.05 27.23
CA PRO A 675 8.77 31.67 28.03
C PRO A 675 8.26 32.83 28.92
N GLY A 676 8.70 32.86 30.18
CA GLY A 676 8.29 33.83 31.21
C GLY A 676 8.93 35.23 31.12
N SER A 677 8.21 36.24 31.62
CA SER A 677 8.51 37.68 31.52
C SER A 677 9.73 38.15 32.34
N PHE A 678 10.70 38.82 31.68
CA PHE A 678 11.98 39.29 32.24
C PHE A 678 11.87 40.65 32.96
N LEU A 679 11.31 40.68 34.18
CA LEU A 679 11.14 41.93 34.97
C LEU A 679 12.43 42.51 35.59
N TRP A 680 13.53 41.75 35.65
CA TRP A 680 14.78 42.18 36.31
C TRP A 680 15.67 43.10 35.46
N LEU A 681 15.33 43.33 34.19
CA LEU A 681 16.11 44.20 33.27
C LEU A 681 15.80 45.70 33.42
N ILE A 682 14.72 46.04 34.12
CA ILE A 682 14.21 47.41 34.23
C ILE A 682 15.17 48.36 34.99
N PRO A 683 15.81 47.95 36.11
CA PRO A 683 16.75 48.84 36.82
C PRO A 683 18.03 49.13 36.03
N LEU A 684 18.50 48.15 35.25
CA LEU A 684 19.70 48.25 34.42
C LEU A 684 19.49 49.24 33.26
N LEU A 685 18.30 49.22 32.65
CA LEU A 685 17.91 50.12 31.57
C LEU A 685 17.79 51.58 32.04
N ILE A 686 17.27 51.82 33.26
CA ILE A 686 17.13 53.18 33.80
C ILE A 686 18.50 53.82 34.05
N PHE A 687 19.47 53.05 34.57
CA PHE A 687 20.84 53.53 34.77
C PHE A 687 21.53 53.87 33.43
N LEU A 688 21.32 53.04 32.40
CA LEU A 688 21.90 53.26 31.08
C LEU A 688 21.36 54.52 30.39
N ILE A 689 20.06 54.80 30.52
CA ILE A 689 19.41 55.96 29.91
C ILE A 689 19.92 57.28 30.51
N LEU A 690 20.16 57.31 31.82
CA LEU A 690 20.73 58.47 32.51
C LEU A 690 22.17 58.77 32.05
N LEU A 691 22.98 57.73 31.85
CA LEU A 691 24.34 57.86 31.32
C LEU A 691 24.34 58.39 29.88
N LEU A 692 23.40 57.91 29.06
CA LEU A 692 23.26 58.28 27.65
C LEU A 692 22.81 59.74 27.47
N GLY A 693 21.95 60.23 28.37
CA GLY A 693 21.54 61.64 28.40
C GLY A 693 22.70 62.60 28.71
N LEU A 694 23.61 62.20 29.60
CA LEU A 694 24.78 63.01 29.97
C LEU A 694 25.83 63.06 28.84
N LEU A 695 26.01 61.93 28.15
CA LEU A 695 26.87 61.82 26.96
C LEU A 695 26.34 62.65 25.78
N LEU A 696 25.02 62.64 25.55
CA LEU A 696 24.40 63.42 24.47
C LEU A 696 24.51 64.94 24.69
N LEU A 697 24.47 65.40 25.94
CA LEU A 697 24.71 66.81 26.29
C LEU A 697 26.16 67.24 26.06
N LEU A 698 27.12 66.35 26.33
CA LEU A 698 28.52 66.56 25.99
C LEU A 698 28.74 66.56 24.46
N CYS A 699 28.10 65.64 23.73
CA CYS A 699 28.16 65.58 22.27
C CYS A 699 27.51 66.80 21.60
N TRP A 700 26.40 67.33 22.14
CA TRP A 700 25.77 68.56 21.64
C TRP A 700 26.75 69.74 21.70
N LYS A 701 27.53 69.85 22.78
CA LYS A 701 28.43 70.99 22.98
C LYS A 701 29.71 70.93 22.15
N PHE A 702 30.12 69.74 21.69
CA PHE A 702 31.35 69.54 20.92
C PHE A 702 31.15 69.41 19.40
N CYS A 703 29.94 69.15 18.90
CA CYS A 703 29.67 68.86 17.48
C CYS A 703 29.27 70.06 16.59
N THR A 704 29.65 71.31 16.93
CA THR A 704 29.59 72.44 15.97
C THR A 704 30.91 72.69 15.24
N CYS A 705 31.93 71.83 15.42
CA CYS A 705 33.22 72.05 14.80
C CYS A 705 33.88 70.73 14.36
N CYS A 706 33.46 70.17 13.21
CA CYS A 706 34.35 69.59 12.18
C CYS A 706 33.61 68.68 11.20
N LYS A 707 33.91 68.90 9.92
CA LYS A 707 33.57 68.05 8.76
C LYS A 707 34.31 66.71 8.82
N ALA A 708 33.71 65.73 8.13
CA ALA A 708 34.37 64.63 7.42
C ALA A 708 35.23 63.67 8.26
N CYS A 709 34.68 62.49 8.61
CA CYS A 709 35.47 61.25 8.77
C CYS A 709 34.69 59.94 9.01
N LEU A 710 33.37 59.82 8.81
CA LEU A 710 32.66 58.55 9.09
C LEU A 710 31.75 58.11 7.95
N ALA A 711 32.35 57.94 6.77
CA ALA A 711 31.91 56.91 5.83
C ALA A 711 32.86 55.73 6.05
N LEU A 712 32.44 54.74 6.85
CA LEU A 712 32.96 53.37 6.95
C LEU A 712 32.46 52.75 8.27
N LEU A 713 31.27 52.17 8.27
CA LEU A 713 30.83 51.08 9.15
C LEU A 713 29.47 50.54 8.64
N PRO A 714 29.35 49.26 8.24
CA PRO A 714 28.11 48.67 7.75
C PRO A 714 27.39 47.97 8.91
N CYS A 715 26.67 48.71 9.74
CA CYS A 715 25.75 48.13 10.72
C CYS A 715 24.65 49.16 11.04
N CYS A 716 23.39 48.75 10.87
CA CYS A 716 22.16 49.44 11.26
C CYS A 716 21.52 50.40 10.24
N ALA A 717 20.90 49.82 9.22
CA ALA A 717 19.59 50.24 8.73
C ALA A 717 18.86 49.02 8.13
N ARG A 718 18.27 48.15 8.97
CA ARG A 718 17.25 47.22 8.47
C ARG A 718 15.89 47.91 8.60
N GLY A 719 15.42 48.49 7.49
CA GLY A 719 14.07 49.04 7.37
C GLY A 719 13.00 47.95 7.51
N ARG A 720 11.73 48.38 7.63
CA ARG A 720 10.59 47.47 7.60
C ARG A 720 10.51 46.81 6.22
N THR A 721 10.29 45.50 6.15
CA THR A 721 10.20 44.79 4.86
C THR A 721 8.96 43.91 4.77
N VAL A 722 8.46 43.71 3.56
CA VAL A 722 7.36 42.78 3.21
C VAL A 722 7.76 41.93 1.99
N GLY A 723 7.46 40.64 1.99
CA GLY A 723 7.74 39.77 0.84
C GLY A 723 7.19 38.37 1.00
N PHE A 724 7.24 37.56 -0.06
CA PHE A 724 6.82 36.16 0.01
C PHE A 724 7.69 35.37 0.98
N LYS A 725 7.08 34.43 1.72
CA LYS A 725 7.79 33.55 2.65
C LYS A 725 8.70 32.57 1.90
N GLU A 726 8.12 31.90 0.92
CA GLU A 726 8.79 30.92 0.06
C GLU A 726 9.10 31.54 -1.31
N ASP A 727 10.09 30.99 -2.02
CA ASP A 727 10.53 31.40 -3.36
C ASP A 727 10.05 30.42 -4.44
N HIS A 728 9.65 29.22 -4.05
CA HIS A 728 9.13 28.21 -4.95
C HIS A 728 8.04 27.34 -4.31
N TYR A 729 7.02 26.99 -5.09
CA TYR A 729 6.04 25.95 -4.79
C TYR A 729 6.02 24.93 -5.93
N MET A 730 6.02 23.64 -5.60
CA MET A 730 5.84 22.56 -6.57
C MET A 730 4.56 21.80 -6.23
N LEU A 731 3.61 21.81 -7.17
CA LEU A 731 2.29 21.22 -7.04
C LEU A 731 2.12 20.11 -8.08
N ARG A 732 1.45 19.03 -7.70
CA ARG A 732 0.97 18.02 -8.65
C ARG A 732 -0.51 18.26 -8.91
N HIS A 733 -0.88 18.51 -10.16
CA HIS A 733 -2.26 18.80 -10.55
C HIS A 733 -3.26 17.73 -10.10
N SER A 734 -2.82 16.47 -10.10
CA SER A 734 -3.56 15.30 -9.61
C SER A 734 -3.94 15.39 -8.13
N LEU A 735 -3.12 16.03 -7.29
CA LEU A 735 -3.30 16.11 -5.84
C LEU A 735 -3.93 17.43 -5.38
N MET A 736 -4.22 18.34 -6.31
CA MET A 736 -4.77 19.65 -5.99
C MET A 736 -6.28 19.57 -5.71
N SER A 737 -6.68 19.99 -4.52
CA SER A 737 -8.08 20.10 -4.11
C SER A 737 -8.73 21.43 -4.53
N SER A 738 -7.94 22.39 -5.01
CA SER A 738 -8.39 23.75 -5.33
C SER A 738 -7.76 24.36 -6.57
N ASP A 739 -8.37 25.44 -7.07
CA ASP A 739 -7.98 26.23 -8.24
C ASP A 739 -7.12 27.45 -7.90
N HIS A 740 -6.68 27.57 -6.64
CA HIS A 740 -5.82 28.62 -6.14
C HIS A 740 -4.79 28.04 -5.15
N LEU A 741 -3.72 28.78 -4.93
CA LEU A 741 -2.70 28.51 -3.92
C LEU A 741 -2.60 29.70 -2.98
N ASP A 742 -2.75 29.47 -1.68
CA ASP A 742 -2.50 30.49 -0.66
C ASP A 742 -0.99 30.62 -0.46
N THR A 743 -0.42 31.74 -0.89
CA THR A 743 1.01 32.02 -0.80
C THR A 743 1.28 33.06 0.31
N PRO A 744 1.80 32.64 1.48
CA PRO A 744 2.05 33.55 2.60
C PRO A 744 3.08 34.63 2.25
N MET A 745 2.73 35.88 2.52
CA MET A 745 3.66 37.00 2.61
C MET A 745 3.94 37.36 4.08
N VAL A 746 5.20 37.67 4.38
CA VAL A 746 5.69 37.98 5.73
C VAL A 746 6.16 39.42 5.81
N ARG A 747 5.79 40.10 6.90
CA ARG A 747 6.25 41.42 7.29
C ARG A 747 7.28 41.32 8.41
N SER A 748 8.45 41.92 8.21
CA SER A 748 9.57 41.94 9.18
C SER A 748 9.95 43.36 9.60
N GLY A 749 10.32 43.55 10.86
CA GLY A 749 10.66 44.85 11.44
C GLY A 749 9.55 45.41 12.34
N SER A 750 9.32 46.73 12.32
CA SER A 750 8.27 47.34 13.15
C SER A 750 6.86 47.02 12.61
N LEU A 751 6.03 46.36 13.41
CA LEU A 751 4.64 46.00 13.07
C LEU A 751 3.61 47.12 13.33
N LYS A 752 4.10 48.33 13.66
CA LYS A 752 3.24 49.49 13.91
C LYS A 752 2.76 50.11 12.60
N GLY A 753 1.46 50.38 12.53
CA GLY A 753 0.83 50.90 11.31
C GLY A 753 0.57 49.84 10.25
N ARG A 754 0.02 50.28 9.12
CA ARG A 754 -0.47 49.42 8.04
C ARG A 754 0.49 49.43 6.86
N ASP A 755 0.53 48.31 6.15
CA ASP A 755 1.20 48.19 4.85
C ASP A 755 0.24 47.52 3.86
N THR A 756 0.02 48.12 2.69
CA THR A 756 -0.69 47.47 1.58
C THR A 756 0.31 47.06 0.53
N VAL A 757 0.20 45.85 -0.01
CA VAL A 757 1.11 45.30 -1.01
C VAL A 757 0.33 44.91 -2.23
N ARG A 758 0.73 45.44 -3.40
CA ARG A 758 0.18 45.01 -4.69
C ARG A 758 0.96 43.86 -5.26
N TRP A 759 0.27 42.95 -5.93
CA TRP A 759 0.87 41.78 -6.56
C TRP A 759 0.25 41.51 -7.93
N LYS A 760 1.01 40.84 -8.80
CA LYS A 760 0.55 40.37 -10.12
C LYS A 760 1.16 39.03 -10.49
N ILE A 761 0.55 38.37 -11.45
CA ILE A 761 1.08 37.18 -12.11
C ILE A 761 1.64 37.61 -13.47
N ASN A 762 2.93 37.39 -13.70
CA ASN A 762 3.62 37.90 -14.90
C ASN A 762 3.65 36.94 -16.07
N ASN A 763 3.64 35.63 -15.79
CA ASN A 763 3.95 34.61 -16.78
C ASN A 763 3.07 33.38 -16.55
N ASN A 764 2.14 33.13 -17.47
CA ASN A 764 1.27 31.96 -17.53
C ASN A 764 1.55 31.24 -18.85
N VAL A 765 2.82 30.87 -19.08
CA VAL A 765 3.33 30.46 -20.39
C VAL A 765 2.68 29.15 -20.84
N HIS A 766 2.09 29.18 -22.03
CA HIS A 766 1.86 28.00 -22.87
C HIS A 766 3.00 27.90 -23.90
N LYS A 767 3.70 26.75 -23.96
CA LYS A 767 4.67 26.34 -25.01
C LYS A 767 5.76 27.34 -25.43
N GLN A 768 7.02 26.95 -25.22
CA GLN A 768 8.12 27.39 -26.08
C GLN A 768 8.15 26.54 -27.37
N GLY A 769 7.53 27.04 -28.44
CA GLY A 769 7.72 26.44 -29.77
C GLY A 769 6.71 26.91 -30.82
N LEU A 770 7.19 27.75 -31.75
CA LEU A 770 6.52 28.30 -32.94
C LEU A 770 5.49 29.44 -32.75
N ALA A 771 5.99 30.66 -32.93
CA ALA A 771 5.40 31.81 -33.64
C ALA A 771 3.87 32.07 -33.52
N SER A 772 3.57 33.13 -32.77
CA SER A 772 2.69 34.26 -33.14
C SER A 772 1.88 34.09 -34.45
N LEU A 773 0.56 33.91 -34.36
CA LEU A 773 -0.41 34.33 -35.41
C LEU A 773 -1.90 34.18 -35.03
N ALA A 774 -2.27 34.14 -33.76
CA ALA A 774 -3.60 34.62 -33.38
C ALA A 774 -3.41 36.02 -32.82
N ALA A 775 -3.70 37.04 -33.60
CA ALA A 775 -3.99 38.35 -33.03
C ALA A 775 -5.10 38.12 -32.00
N THR A 776 -4.76 38.07 -30.70
CA THR A 776 -5.75 37.99 -29.62
C THR A 776 -6.72 39.14 -29.88
N ASN A 777 -7.94 38.79 -30.26
CA ASN A 777 -8.90 39.77 -30.76
C ASN A 777 -9.19 40.73 -29.60
N ALA A 778 -8.72 41.96 -29.68
CA ALA A 778 -8.83 42.93 -28.58
C ALA A 778 -10.29 43.22 -28.19
N LYS A 779 -11.23 42.93 -29.10
CA LYS A 779 -12.67 43.06 -28.91
C LYS A 779 -13.35 41.78 -28.41
N GLU A 780 -12.62 40.69 -28.25
CA GLU A 780 -13.14 39.43 -27.70
C GLU A 780 -13.58 39.63 -26.25
N LEU A 781 -14.82 39.23 -25.98
CA LEU A 781 -15.41 39.28 -24.65
C LEU A 781 -14.89 38.08 -23.85
N ILE A 782 -14.17 38.38 -22.76
CA ILE A 782 -13.65 37.39 -21.82
C ILE A 782 -14.25 37.63 -20.43
N PRO A 783 -14.39 36.57 -19.60
CA PRO A 783 -14.78 36.73 -18.22
C PRO A 783 -13.61 37.27 -17.38
N TYR A 784 -13.87 38.31 -16.60
CA TYR A 784 -12.97 38.81 -15.56
C TYR A 784 -13.54 38.47 -14.18
N GLY A 785 -12.83 37.69 -13.39
CA GLY A 785 -13.23 37.41 -12.01
C GLY A 785 -12.81 38.55 -11.09
N LEU A 786 -13.75 39.09 -10.33
CA LEU A 786 -13.55 40.17 -9.37
C LEU A 786 -13.81 39.65 -7.95
N SER A 787 -12.84 39.83 -7.07
CA SER A 787 -12.91 39.46 -5.66
C SER A 787 -12.73 40.72 -4.81
N LEU A 788 -13.71 41.05 -3.97
CA LEU A 788 -13.72 42.26 -3.13
C LEU A 788 -14.10 41.90 -1.69
N ARG A 789 -13.51 42.56 -0.70
CA ARG A 789 -13.90 42.38 0.72
C ARG A 789 -14.89 43.47 1.13
N LEU A 790 -16.10 43.10 1.55
CA LEU A 790 -17.13 44.02 2.03
C LEU A 790 -16.90 44.42 3.49
N THR A 791 -17.27 45.65 3.86
CA THR A 791 -17.23 46.15 5.25
C THR A 791 -18.53 45.78 5.98
N ARG A 792 -18.85 44.48 6.00
CA ARG A 792 -20.03 43.90 6.65
C ARG A 792 -19.58 42.74 7.54
N LEU A 793 -20.40 42.29 8.49
CA LEU A 793 -20.15 41.06 9.24
C LEU A 793 -20.82 39.88 8.53
N PHE A 794 -20.12 38.75 8.40
CA PHE A 794 -20.68 37.53 7.82
C PHE A 794 -21.68 36.89 8.79
N THR A 795 -22.88 36.55 8.33
CA THR A 795 -23.92 35.86 9.12
C THR A 795 -24.18 34.47 8.56
N GLN A 796 -24.58 33.50 9.40
CA GLN A 796 -24.89 32.14 8.94
C GLN A 796 -26.01 32.09 7.87
N SER A 797 -26.91 33.07 7.86
CA SER A 797 -27.95 33.23 6.83
C SER A 797 -27.38 33.48 5.43
N LEU A 798 -26.21 34.13 5.32
CA LEU A 798 -25.52 34.40 4.05
C LEU A 798 -24.80 33.17 3.48
N ALA A 799 -24.62 32.11 4.28
CA ALA A 799 -24.07 30.83 3.83
C ALA A 799 -25.05 30.00 2.99
N LYS A 800 -26.35 30.31 3.06
CA LYS A 800 -27.41 29.66 2.27
C LYS A 800 -27.73 30.53 1.05
N PRO A 801 -27.33 30.13 -0.18
CA PRO A 801 -27.47 30.98 -1.36
C PRO A 801 -28.94 31.34 -1.70
N ASP A 802 -29.88 30.49 -1.28
CA ASP A 802 -31.32 30.69 -1.50
C ASP A 802 -32.02 31.45 -0.35
N SER A 803 -31.27 31.98 0.62
CA SER A 803 -31.86 32.78 1.69
C SER A 803 -32.27 34.16 1.17
N ARG A 804 -33.36 34.70 1.73
CA ARG A 804 -33.85 36.05 1.40
C ARG A 804 -32.79 37.13 1.61
N GLU A 805 -31.97 36.98 2.65
CA GLU A 805 -30.86 37.90 2.95
C GLU A 805 -29.72 37.78 1.94
N GLY A 806 -29.39 36.56 1.50
CA GLY A 806 -28.39 36.30 0.46
C GLY A 806 -28.80 36.83 -0.90
N GLU A 807 -30.07 36.66 -1.29
CA GLU A 807 -30.59 37.18 -2.55
C GLU A 807 -30.62 38.71 -2.57
N GLN A 808 -30.97 39.35 -1.45
CA GLN A 808 -30.96 40.81 -1.31
C GLN A 808 -29.54 41.38 -1.40
N LEU A 809 -28.57 40.79 -0.69
CA LEU A 809 -27.17 41.21 -0.75
C LEU A 809 -26.57 41.00 -2.16
N ARG A 810 -26.92 39.91 -2.83
CA ARG A 810 -26.51 39.67 -4.22
C ARG A 810 -26.98 40.78 -5.16
N LYS A 811 -28.25 41.17 -5.06
CA LYS A 811 -28.81 42.28 -5.85
C LYS A 811 -28.12 43.61 -5.53
N GLU A 812 -27.89 43.91 -4.25
CA GLU A 812 -27.18 45.11 -3.81
C GLU A 812 -25.77 45.19 -4.42
N VAL A 813 -25.01 44.08 -4.37
CA VAL A 813 -23.65 44.02 -4.95
C VAL A 813 -23.70 44.20 -6.47
N GLU A 814 -24.57 43.44 -7.15
CA GLU A 814 -24.66 43.48 -8.62
C GLU A 814 -25.11 44.86 -9.11
N GLU A 815 -26.08 45.51 -8.46
CA GLU A 815 -26.54 46.86 -8.82
C GLU A 815 -25.43 47.91 -8.67
N ASN A 816 -24.79 47.96 -7.50
CA ASN A 816 -23.73 48.94 -7.22
C ASN A 816 -22.52 48.76 -8.15
N LEU A 817 -22.06 47.53 -8.36
CA LEU A 817 -20.92 47.25 -9.23
C LEU A 817 -21.26 47.47 -10.71
N ASN A 818 -22.44 47.05 -11.19
CA ASN A 818 -22.88 47.33 -12.57
C ASN A 818 -22.95 48.83 -12.83
N ASP A 819 -23.37 49.64 -11.86
CA ASP A 819 -23.40 51.10 -11.98
C ASP A 819 -22.02 51.75 -12.06
N VAL A 820 -21.00 51.13 -11.46
CA VAL A 820 -19.62 51.58 -11.62
C VAL A 820 -19.07 51.16 -12.99
N PHE A 821 -19.24 49.88 -13.36
CA PHE A 821 -18.67 49.31 -14.59
C PHE A 821 -19.41 49.69 -15.88
N LYS A 822 -20.62 50.27 -15.84
CA LYS A 822 -21.31 50.80 -17.03
C LYS A 822 -20.50 51.86 -17.78
N HIS A 823 -19.57 52.52 -17.09
CA HIS A 823 -18.68 53.53 -17.67
C HIS A 823 -17.47 52.92 -18.39
N VAL A 824 -17.23 51.62 -18.26
CA VAL A 824 -16.15 50.91 -18.95
C VAL A 824 -16.70 50.35 -20.29
N PRO A 825 -16.14 50.75 -21.45
CA PRO A 825 -16.69 50.39 -22.75
C PRO A 825 -16.75 48.87 -22.98
N GLY A 826 -17.92 48.37 -23.38
CA GLY A 826 -18.14 46.96 -23.74
C GLY A 826 -18.38 46.00 -22.58
N CYS A 827 -18.45 46.50 -21.33
CA CYS A 827 -18.79 45.67 -20.18
C CYS A 827 -20.25 45.20 -20.22
N HIS A 828 -20.47 43.92 -20.00
CA HIS A 828 -21.78 43.32 -19.78
C HIS A 828 -22.13 43.32 -18.29
N LYS A 829 -23.38 42.99 -17.96
CA LYS A 829 -23.82 42.83 -16.57
C LYS A 829 -23.03 41.71 -15.88
N LEU A 830 -22.75 41.91 -14.59
CA LEU A 830 -22.14 40.93 -13.70
C LEU A 830 -22.95 39.64 -13.62
N GLN A 831 -22.26 38.52 -13.44
CA GLN A 831 -22.84 37.19 -13.29
C GLN A 831 -22.12 36.40 -12.19
N GLN A 832 -22.76 35.33 -11.69
CA GLN A 832 -22.17 34.33 -10.80
C GLN A 832 -21.65 34.88 -9.45
N THR A 833 -22.33 35.88 -8.89
CA THR A 833 -21.97 36.47 -7.58
C THR A 833 -22.12 35.46 -6.44
N LYS A 834 -21.02 35.20 -5.71
CA LYS A 834 -20.93 34.26 -4.58
C LYS A 834 -20.27 34.92 -3.37
N PHE A 835 -20.56 34.40 -2.18
CA PHE A 835 -20.03 34.89 -0.90
C PHE A 835 -19.26 33.78 -0.17
N ARG A 836 -18.09 34.10 0.38
CA ARG A 836 -17.24 33.14 1.12
C ARG A 836 -17.37 33.32 2.64
N GLN A 837 -17.29 32.19 3.35
CA GLN A 837 -17.50 32.05 4.81
C GLN A 837 -16.39 32.75 5.62
N ASP A 838 -15.19 32.85 5.06
CA ASP A 838 -14.04 33.53 5.66
C ASP A 838 -14.00 35.02 5.30
N HIS A 839 -14.82 35.80 6.00
CA HIS A 839 -14.73 37.27 6.06
C HIS A 839 -15.21 37.98 4.79
N THR A 840 -16.53 38.07 4.58
CA THR A 840 -17.20 39.05 3.69
C THR A 840 -16.57 39.31 2.32
N ILE A 841 -15.90 38.31 1.73
CA ILE A 841 -15.41 38.40 0.37
C ILE A 841 -16.53 38.03 -0.59
N VAL A 842 -16.77 38.90 -1.57
CA VAL A 842 -17.66 38.67 -2.69
C VAL A 842 -16.83 38.38 -3.94
N ASP A 843 -17.16 37.27 -4.60
CA ASP A 843 -16.58 36.89 -5.89
C ASP A 843 -17.67 37.03 -6.97
N THR A 844 -17.37 37.72 -8.06
CA THR A 844 -18.32 37.95 -9.16
C THR A 844 -17.59 37.98 -10.50
N VAL A 845 -18.30 37.76 -11.61
CA VAL A 845 -17.72 37.67 -12.95
C VAL A 845 -18.24 38.81 -13.82
N LEU A 846 -17.33 39.65 -14.31
CA LEU A 846 -17.60 40.73 -15.26
C LEU A 846 -17.16 40.29 -16.66
N THR A 847 -18.09 40.22 -17.61
CA THR A 847 -17.72 39.94 -19.01
C THR A 847 -17.39 41.25 -19.73
N ALA A 848 -16.18 41.39 -20.27
CA ALA A 848 -15.75 42.61 -20.94
C ALA A 848 -14.71 42.31 -22.04
N PRO A 849 -14.44 43.25 -22.97
CA PRO A 849 -13.41 43.07 -23.99
C PRO A 849 -12.01 42.91 -23.36
N ARG A 850 -11.14 42.12 -23.99
CA ARG A 850 -9.73 41.98 -23.54
C ARG A 850 -9.00 43.34 -23.42
N SER A 851 -9.34 44.32 -24.26
CA SER A 851 -8.78 45.68 -24.20
C SER A 851 -9.19 46.49 -22.97
N ALA A 852 -10.25 46.09 -22.25
CA ALA A 852 -10.78 46.83 -21.10
C ALA A 852 -10.03 46.56 -19.79
N LYS A 853 -9.17 45.53 -19.74
CA LYS A 853 -8.40 45.12 -18.54
C LYS A 853 -7.74 46.27 -17.76
N PRO A 854 -6.94 47.17 -18.35
CA PRO A 854 -6.26 48.23 -17.58
C PRO A 854 -7.25 49.21 -16.96
N GLU A 855 -8.36 49.51 -17.64
CA GLU A 855 -9.43 50.37 -17.10
C GLU A 855 -10.19 49.66 -15.97
N ILE A 856 -10.45 48.35 -16.09
CA ILE A 856 -11.09 47.57 -15.02
C ILE A 856 -10.23 47.60 -13.74
N ILE A 857 -8.92 47.31 -13.85
CA ILE A 857 -8.00 47.34 -12.70
C ILE A 857 -7.99 48.73 -12.07
N LYS A 858 -7.85 49.79 -12.88
CA LYS A 858 -7.82 51.18 -12.41
C LYS A 858 -9.12 51.59 -11.72
N VAL A 859 -10.28 51.19 -12.23
CA VAL A 859 -11.59 51.45 -11.62
C VAL A 859 -11.70 50.71 -10.28
N VAL A 860 -11.32 49.44 -10.22
CA VAL A 860 -11.33 48.65 -8.98
C VAL A 860 -10.41 49.28 -7.93
N GLU A 861 -9.17 49.57 -8.28
CA GLU A 861 -8.21 50.20 -7.37
C GLU A 861 -8.72 51.54 -6.83
N LYS A 862 -9.27 52.38 -7.71
CA LYS A 862 -9.84 53.67 -7.33
C LYS A 862 -10.99 53.48 -6.33
N HIS A 863 -11.95 52.61 -6.60
CA HIS A 863 -13.12 52.47 -5.72
C HIS A 863 -12.80 51.76 -4.40
N VAL A 864 -11.88 50.79 -4.42
CA VAL A 864 -11.36 50.16 -3.20
C VAL A 864 -10.61 51.18 -2.34
N SER A 865 -9.78 52.04 -2.93
CA SER A 865 -9.09 53.10 -2.18
C SER A 865 -10.04 54.16 -1.60
N HIS A 866 -11.24 54.32 -2.16
CA HIS A 866 -12.30 55.18 -1.63
C HIS A 866 -13.27 54.43 -0.69
N GLU A 867 -12.97 53.16 -0.36
CA GLU A 867 -13.75 52.31 0.55
C GLU A 867 -15.22 52.09 0.13
N ALA A 868 -15.57 52.38 -1.12
CA ALA A 868 -16.94 52.29 -1.61
C ALA A 868 -17.07 52.15 -3.13
N PHE A 869 -17.95 51.23 -3.55
CA PHE A 869 -18.54 51.20 -4.88
C PHE A 869 -19.96 51.75 -4.78
N ASN A 870 -20.14 53.05 -5.04
CA ASN A 870 -21.38 53.77 -4.76
C ASN A 870 -21.80 53.60 -3.28
N ASP A 871 -22.94 52.96 -3.01
CA ASP A 871 -23.44 52.74 -1.65
C ASP A 871 -22.84 51.47 -1.01
N LEU A 872 -22.22 50.58 -1.81
CA LEU A 872 -21.60 49.35 -1.34
C LEU A 872 -20.24 49.63 -0.68
N LYS A 873 -20.16 49.47 0.65
CA LYS A 873 -18.93 49.67 1.42
C LYS A 873 -17.97 48.50 1.29
N VAL A 874 -16.72 48.79 0.94
CA VAL A 874 -15.64 47.81 0.76
C VAL A 874 -14.42 48.17 1.62
N SER A 875 -13.64 47.15 1.97
CA SER A 875 -12.39 47.31 2.71
C SER A 875 -11.28 47.79 1.78
N PRO A 876 -10.48 48.82 2.15
CA PRO A 876 -9.46 49.42 1.29
C PRO A 876 -8.23 48.54 1.06
N GLY A 877 -8.14 47.39 1.73
CA GLY A 877 -6.95 46.55 1.80
C GLY A 877 -6.96 45.27 0.97
N TYR A 878 -8.04 44.99 0.23
CA TYR A 878 -8.16 43.71 -0.49
C TYR A 878 -8.93 43.85 -1.81
N TYR A 879 -8.30 43.40 -2.90
CA TYR A 879 -9.01 43.07 -4.14
C TYR A 879 -8.24 42.00 -4.92
N THR A 880 -8.94 41.28 -5.80
CA THR A 880 -8.31 40.46 -6.85
C THR A 880 -9.09 40.60 -8.14
N VAL A 881 -8.39 40.85 -9.25
CA VAL A 881 -8.91 40.88 -10.61
C VAL A 881 -8.19 39.79 -11.40
N THR A 882 -8.95 38.83 -11.90
CA THR A 882 -8.46 37.71 -12.72
C THR A 882 -8.90 37.90 -14.17
N SER A 883 -8.01 37.58 -15.10
CA SER A 883 -8.29 37.48 -16.53
C SER A 883 -8.06 36.03 -16.99
N ASP A 884 -8.15 35.75 -18.28
CA ASP A 884 -7.81 34.45 -18.84
C ASP A 884 -6.30 34.20 -18.97
N GLN A 885 -5.47 35.23 -18.79
CA GLN A 885 -4.01 35.16 -18.93
C GLN A 885 -3.26 35.38 -17.62
N ASP A 886 -3.79 36.20 -16.70
CA ASP A 886 -3.11 36.59 -15.48
C ASP A 886 -4.06 37.12 -14.39
N ALA A 887 -3.51 37.47 -13.22
CA ALA A 887 -4.25 38.12 -12.14
C ALA A 887 -3.46 39.27 -11.51
N HIS A 888 -4.20 40.21 -10.94
CA HIS A 888 -3.71 41.34 -10.16
C HIS A 888 -4.46 41.41 -8.84
N GLY A 889 -3.79 41.79 -7.77
CA GLY A 889 -4.45 41.96 -6.49
C GLY A 889 -3.69 42.83 -5.50
N MET A 890 -4.32 43.02 -4.35
CA MET A 890 -3.75 43.76 -3.23
C MET A 890 -4.13 43.08 -1.92
N VAL A 891 -3.20 43.09 -0.98
CA VAL A 891 -3.40 42.61 0.40
C VAL A 891 -2.93 43.65 1.41
N GLU A 892 -3.54 43.69 2.60
CA GLU A 892 -3.23 44.62 3.69
C GLU A 892 -2.68 43.88 4.91
N PHE A 893 -1.51 44.29 5.37
CA PHE A 893 -0.99 43.99 6.70
C PHE A 893 -1.53 45.01 7.69
N GLN A 894 -2.45 44.59 8.54
CA GLN A 894 -2.95 45.41 9.64
C GLN A 894 -1.89 45.55 10.73
N GLU A 895 -2.08 46.49 11.66
CA GLU A 895 -1.18 46.64 12.81
C GLU A 895 -1.09 45.32 13.60
N ALA A 896 0.13 44.96 14.02
CA ALA A 896 0.45 43.69 14.70
C ALA A 896 0.21 42.40 13.88
N VAL A 897 -0.15 42.47 12.58
CA VAL A 897 -0.21 41.30 11.70
C VAL A 897 1.13 41.07 11.02
N GLU A 898 1.73 39.90 11.22
CA GLU A 898 3.04 39.53 10.66
C GLU A 898 2.94 38.77 9.33
N LEU A 899 1.83 38.06 9.11
CA LEU A 899 1.64 37.16 7.97
C LEU A 899 0.26 37.36 7.36
N VAL A 900 0.20 37.45 6.03
CA VAL A 900 -1.05 37.51 5.26
C VAL A 900 -0.91 36.60 4.04
N ASP A 901 -1.92 35.76 3.80
CA ASP A 901 -1.95 34.88 2.65
C ASP A 901 -2.43 35.60 1.39
N VAL A 902 -1.65 35.47 0.32
CA VAL A 902 -2.02 35.92 -1.03
C VAL A 902 -2.63 34.75 -1.78
N ARG A 903 -3.92 34.82 -2.07
CA ARG A 903 -4.66 33.79 -2.80
C ARG A 903 -4.37 33.87 -4.30
N VAL A 904 -3.40 33.07 -4.76
CA VAL A 904 -2.93 33.06 -6.14
C VAL A 904 -3.80 32.12 -6.98
N PRO A 905 -4.56 32.61 -7.98
CA PRO A 905 -5.30 31.72 -8.87
C PRO A 905 -4.35 30.91 -9.76
N LEU A 906 -4.65 29.62 -9.93
CA LEU A 906 -3.84 28.68 -10.71
C LEU A 906 -4.53 28.47 -12.06
N PHE A 907 -3.96 29.08 -13.11
CA PHE A 907 -4.48 28.96 -14.46
C PHE A 907 -4.07 27.60 -15.06
N ILE A 908 -4.94 26.59 -15.00
CA ILE A 908 -4.64 25.26 -15.57
C ILE A 908 -5.64 24.95 -16.68
N ARG A 909 -5.12 24.52 -17.82
CA ARG A 909 -5.88 24.13 -19.01
C ARG A 909 -5.46 22.75 -19.51
N GLU A 910 -6.39 22.08 -20.17
CA GLU A 910 -6.18 20.74 -20.75
C GLU A 910 -5.08 20.74 -21.84
N ASP A 911 -4.79 21.88 -22.47
CA ASP A 911 -3.75 22.06 -23.48
C ASP A 911 -2.38 22.51 -22.93
N ASP A 912 -2.24 22.67 -21.61
CA ASP A 912 -0.96 22.94 -20.96
C ASP A 912 0.03 21.77 -21.10
N ASP A 913 1.32 22.11 -21.16
CA ASP A 913 2.44 21.18 -21.09
C ASP A 913 2.42 20.40 -19.76
N ASP A 914 3.13 19.27 -19.70
CA ASP A 914 3.16 18.39 -18.52
C ASP A 914 3.78 19.08 -17.28
N GLU A 915 4.55 20.15 -17.48
CA GLU A 915 5.01 21.05 -16.43
C GLU A 915 4.63 22.49 -16.77
N LYS A 916 3.88 23.16 -15.89
CA LYS A 916 3.47 24.55 -16.03
C LYS A 916 4.06 25.41 -14.94
N GLN A 917 4.72 26.50 -15.31
CA GLN A 917 5.31 27.44 -14.36
C GLN A 917 4.55 28.78 -14.36
N LEU A 918 4.13 29.23 -13.17
CA LEU A 918 3.56 30.54 -12.91
C LEU A 918 4.52 31.36 -12.05
N GLN A 919 4.68 32.64 -12.35
CA GLN A 919 5.49 33.55 -11.53
C GLN A 919 4.64 34.66 -10.95
N VAL A 920 4.65 34.78 -9.62
CA VAL A 920 3.95 35.83 -8.88
C VAL A 920 4.97 36.88 -8.41
N GLU A 921 4.65 38.15 -8.62
CA GLU A 921 5.49 39.30 -8.27
C GLU A 921 4.77 40.24 -7.31
N ALA A 922 5.42 40.60 -6.21
CA ALA A 922 5.07 41.76 -5.39
C ALA A 922 5.56 43.04 -6.09
N ILE A 923 4.64 43.92 -6.46
CA ILE A 923 4.90 45.09 -7.32
C ILE A 923 5.51 46.23 -6.50
N ASP A 924 4.74 46.72 -5.52
CA ASP A 924 5.07 47.86 -4.67
C ASP A 924 4.20 47.90 -3.40
N VAL A 925 4.55 48.83 -2.50
CA VAL A 925 3.84 49.10 -1.25
C VAL A 925 3.19 50.49 -1.35
N PRO A 926 1.96 50.61 -1.90
CA PRO A 926 1.32 51.91 -2.12
C PRO A 926 0.97 52.67 -0.84
N THR A 927 0.80 51.99 0.29
CA THR A 927 0.58 52.62 1.60
C THR A 927 1.40 51.89 2.64
N GLY A 928 2.20 52.64 3.42
CA GLY A 928 3.12 52.08 4.41
C GLY A 928 4.57 52.55 4.20
N ILE A 929 5.45 52.17 5.12
CA ILE A 929 6.90 52.43 5.06
C ILE A 929 7.72 51.15 4.80
N ALA A 930 7.06 50.02 4.53
CA ALA A 930 7.76 48.77 4.22
C ALA A 930 8.38 48.80 2.83
N GLU A 931 9.61 48.28 2.72
CA GLU A 931 10.25 47.98 1.44
C GLU A 931 9.97 46.52 1.02
N ILE A 932 10.00 46.23 -0.28
CA ILE A 932 9.83 44.85 -0.75
C ILE A 932 11.12 44.06 -0.49
N GLY A 933 11.01 43.00 0.30
CA GLY A 933 12.05 42.00 0.48
C GLY A 933 12.01 40.96 -0.65
N ARG A 934 11.48 39.77 -0.38
CA ARG A 934 11.33 38.71 -1.39
C ARG A 934 10.19 39.07 -2.37
N ARG A 935 10.59 39.55 -3.54
CA ARG A 935 9.70 40.06 -4.59
C ARG A 935 8.96 38.96 -5.37
N LEU A 936 9.61 37.83 -5.62
CA LEU A 936 9.14 36.81 -6.55
C LEU A 936 8.90 35.47 -5.85
N VAL A 937 7.88 34.75 -6.30
CA VAL A 937 7.68 33.33 -6.02
C VAL A 937 7.28 32.60 -7.29
N ASN A 938 7.93 31.48 -7.55
CA ASN A 938 7.64 30.61 -8.69
C ASN A 938 6.70 29.48 -8.23
N ILE A 939 5.71 29.11 -9.03
CA ILE A 939 4.78 28.01 -8.77
C ILE A 939 4.84 27.06 -9.96
N THR A 940 5.38 25.87 -9.75
CA THR A 940 5.42 24.79 -10.75
C THR A 940 4.26 23.84 -10.52
N ILE A 941 3.48 23.56 -11.56
CA ILE A 941 2.36 22.63 -11.56
C ILE A 941 2.71 21.49 -12.52
N ILE A 942 2.83 20.27 -11.99
CA ILE A 942 3.10 19.06 -12.75
C ILE A 942 1.75 18.40 -13.09
N LYS A 943 1.46 18.27 -14.38
CA LYS A 943 0.27 17.63 -14.92
C LYS A 943 0.58 16.16 -15.19
N GLU A 944 0.36 15.33 -14.18
CA GLU A 944 0.44 13.87 -14.31
C GLU A 944 -0.80 13.35 -15.05
N GLN A 945 -0.61 12.47 -16.04
CA GLN A 945 -1.72 11.75 -16.66
C GLN A 945 -2.21 10.65 -15.71
N ALA A 946 -2.98 11.02 -14.69
CA ALA A 946 -3.59 10.05 -13.78
C ALA A 946 -4.58 9.15 -14.54
N SER A 947 -4.22 7.90 -14.84
CA SER A 947 -5.13 6.97 -15.51
C SER A 947 -6.09 6.33 -14.51
N SER A 948 -7.26 6.94 -14.32
CA SER A 948 -8.33 6.34 -13.50
C SER A 948 -9.38 5.70 -14.38
N LEU A 949 -9.74 4.46 -14.11
CA LEU A 949 -10.84 3.79 -14.83
C LEU A 949 -12.15 3.98 -14.05
N ILE A 950 -13.12 4.69 -14.62
CA ILE A 950 -14.41 4.97 -13.98
C ILE A 950 -15.51 4.17 -14.67
N THR A 951 -16.25 3.37 -13.91
CA THR A 951 -17.26 2.44 -14.41
C THR A 951 -18.44 2.31 -13.45
N PHE A 952 -19.64 1.99 -13.94
CA PHE A 952 -20.69 1.50 -13.04
C PHE A 952 -20.28 0.16 -12.42
N LEU A 953 -20.74 -0.13 -11.19
CA LEU A 953 -20.49 -1.42 -10.53
C LEU A 953 -21.20 -2.58 -11.27
N GLN A 954 -22.39 -2.33 -11.82
CA GLN A 954 -23.21 -3.29 -12.55
C GLN A 954 -23.81 -2.66 -13.81
N PRO A 955 -24.12 -3.46 -14.86
CA PRO A 955 -24.76 -2.97 -16.09
C PRO A 955 -26.26 -2.69 -15.94
N ALA A 956 -26.88 -3.15 -14.85
CA ALA A 956 -28.29 -2.88 -14.56
C ALA A 956 -28.58 -2.85 -13.05
N TYR A 957 -29.56 -2.03 -12.65
CA TYR A 957 -30.08 -1.94 -11.28
C TYR A 957 -31.60 -2.02 -11.27
N SER A 958 -32.16 -2.43 -10.14
CA SER A 958 -33.60 -2.41 -9.88
C SER A 958 -33.84 -1.60 -8.61
N HIS A 959 -34.63 -0.54 -8.70
CA HIS A 959 -34.99 0.33 -7.57
C HIS A 959 -36.50 0.38 -7.42
N SER A 960 -36.99 0.40 -6.18
CA SER A 960 -38.41 0.55 -5.94
C SER A 960 -38.80 2.01 -6.11
N ARG A 961 -39.97 2.25 -6.71
CA ARG A 961 -40.55 3.60 -6.77
C ARG A 961 -40.78 4.19 -5.36
N PHE A 962 -40.94 3.34 -4.33
CA PHE A 962 -41.06 3.77 -2.94
C PHE A 962 -39.78 4.40 -2.37
N ASP A 963 -38.62 4.11 -2.96
CA ASP A 963 -37.33 4.65 -2.50
C ASP A 963 -37.18 6.15 -2.82
N LYS A 964 -38.03 6.68 -3.72
CA LYS A 964 -38.04 8.06 -4.27
C LYS A 964 -36.74 8.51 -4.97
N LEU A 965 -35.62 7.85 -4.72
CA LEU A 965 -34.31 8.11 -5.30
C LEU A 965 -33.67 6.78 -5.71
N ALA A 966 -33.35 6.63 -6.99
CA ALA A 966 -32.47 5.57 -7.48
C ALA A 966 -31.02 5.96 -7.18
N LYS A 967 -30.34 5.14 -6.37
CA LYS A 967 -28.97 5.33 -5.88
C LYS A 967 -28.01 4.42 -6.61
N ILE A 968 -27.28 4.95 -7.57
CA ILE A 968 -26.51 4.17 -8.55
C ILE A 968 -25.02 4.33 -8.26
N PRO A 969 -24.33 3.27 -7.77
CA PRO A 969 -22.92 3.36 -7.43
C PRO A 969 -22.02 3.38 -8.68
N VAL A 970 -21.05 4.29 -8.66
CA VAL A 970 -19.99 4.45 -9.66
C VAL A 970 -18.65 4.18 -8.98
N LEU A 971 -17.87 3.29 -9.56
CA LEU A 971 -16.55 2.90 -9.08
C LEU A 971 -15.45 3.61 -9.85
N ARG A 972 -14.37 3.86 -9.14
CA ARG A 972 -13.08 4.25 -9.68
C ARG A 972 -12.05 3.18 -9.34
N GLU A 973 -11.55 2.50 -10.36
CA GLU A 973 -10.41 1.59 -10.25
C GLU A 973 -9.12 2.40 -10.45
N ILE A 974 -8.24 2.36 -9.45
CA ILE A 974 -7.06 3.22 -9.34
C ILE A 974 -5.85 2.50 -9.92
N ILE A 975 -5.30 3.02 -11.02
CA ILE A 975 -3.93 2.70 -11.49
C ILE A 975 -2.94 3.72 -10.94
N ASP A 976 -3.36 4.98 -10.78
CA ASP A 976 -2.58 6.06 -10.18
C ASP A 976 -3.45 7.03 -9.36
N ASN A 977 -2.90 7.58 -8.27
CA ASN A 977 -3.62 8.38 -7.28
C ASN A 977 -3.70 9.86 -7.71
N GLY A 978 -4.83 10.25 -8.30
CA GLY A 978 -5.10 11.66 -8.65
C GLY A 978 -6.57 12.08 -8.56
N LYS A 979 -6.89 13.31 -8.96
CA LYS A 979 -8.27 13.76 -9.19
C LYS A 979 -8.75 13.23 -10.54
N SER A 980 -9.98 12.73 -10.61
CA SER A 980 -10.58 12.26 -11.87
C SER A 980 -12.04 12.64 -11.95
N GLN A 981 -12.51 13.01 -13.15
CA GLN A 981 -13.87 13.49 -13.34
C GLN A 981 -14.54 12.82 -14.53
N VAL A 982 -15.82 12.50 -14.39
CA VAL A 982 -16.73 12.13 -15.49
C VAL A 982 -18.05 12.86 -15.31
N THR A 983 -18.71 13.21 -16.41
CA THR A 983 -20.08 13.71 -16.40
C THR A 983 -21.03 12.52 -16.51
N TYR A 984 -22.14 12.52 -15.78
CA TYR A 984 -23.21 11.54 -15.95
C TYR A 984 -24.46 12.21 -16.47
N ARG A 985 -25.25 11.49 -17.27
CA ARG A 985 -26.53 11.98 -17.78
C ARG A 985 -27.54 10.85 -17.91
N THR A 986 -28.80 11.10 -17.53
CA THR A 986 -29.89 10.14 -17.72
C THR A 986 -30.52 10.24 -19.12
N ARG A 987 -31.05 9.12 -19.61
CA ARG A 987 -31.67 9.02 -20.93
C ARG A 987 -32.88 8.09 -20.92
N ASP A 988 -33.96 8.53 -21.56
CA ASP A 988 -35.20 7.77 -21.68
C ASP A 988 -35.00 6.45 -22.43
N LEU A 989 -35.60 5.38 -21.89
CA LEU A 989 -35.90 4.16 -22.64
C LEU A 989 -37.43 3.97 -22.63
N THR A 990 -37.94 2.99 -21.88
CA THR A 990 -39.39 2.75 -21.67
C THR A 990 -39.97 3.64 -20.57
N ALA A 991 -39.17 4.05 -19.58
CA ALA A 991 -39.48 5.11 -18.63
C ALA A 991 -39.18 6.49 -19.26
N LYS A 992 -40.03 7.49 -18.97
CA LYS A 992 -39.95 8.85 -19.52
C LYS A 992 -39.63 9.89 -18.46
N ASN A 993 -38.74 10.82 -18.80
CA ASN A 993 -38.46 12.01 -18.00
C ASN A 993 -39.75 12.82 -17.74
N GLY A 994 -39.94 13.28 -16.51
CA GLY A 994 -41.09 14.06 -16.07
C GLY A 994 -42.37 13.23 -15.85
N ARG A 995 -42.34 11.93 -16.14
CA ARG A 995 -43.44 10.99 -15.86
C ARG A 995 -43.02 9.86 -14.90
N ASP A 996 -41.91 9.20 -15.18
CA ASP A 996 -41.43 8.04 -14.42
C ASP A 996 -40.19 8.39 -13.56
N TYR A 997 -39.36 9.33 -14.01
CA TYR A 997 -38.18 9.81 -13.29
C TYR A 997 -37.86 11.28 -13.69
N ILE A 998 -36.98 11.95 -12.95
CA ILE A 998 -36.52 13.31 -13.28
C ILE A 998 -35.16 13.24 -13.98
N PHE A 999 -35.03 13.89 -15.14
CA PHE A 999 -33.77 14.05 -15.84
C PHE A 999 -32.70 14.61 -14.90
N THR A 1000 -31.56 13.93 -14.83
CA THR A 1000 -30.46 14.26 -13.92
C THR A 1000 -29.16 14.24 -14.71
N GLU A 1001 -28.41 15.32 -14.61
CA GLU A 1001 -27.09 15.48 -15.20
C GLU A 1001 -26.18 16.14 -14.17
N GLY A 1002 -24.92 15.72 -14.13
CA GLY A 1002 -23.95 16.31 -13.20
C GLY A 1002 -22.55 15.72 -13.38
N ASP A 1003 -21.61 16.24 -12.60
CA ASP A 1003 -20.22 15.81 -12.61
C ASP A 1003 -19.90 14.96 -11.37
N LEU A 1004 -19.27 13.81 -11.59
CA LEU A 1004 -18.67 12.99 -10.55
C LEU A 1004 -17.18 13.31 -10.49
N VAL A 1005 -16.78 14.03 -9.46
CA VAL A 1005 -15.37 14.35 -9.18
C VAL A 1005 -14.87 13.43 -8.07
N PHE A 1006 -13.95 12.53 -8.40
CA PHE A 1006 -13.24 11.69 -7.45
C PHE A 1006 -11.96 12.39 -6.98
N GLN A 1007 -11.84 12.60 -5.68
CA GLN A 1007 -10.62 13.10 -5.04
C GLN A 1007 -9.56 11.98 -4.93
N PRO A 1008 -8.28 12.30 -4.67
CA PRO A 1008 -7.27 11.29 -4.39
C PRO A 1008 -7.72 10.33 -3.27
N GLY A 1009 -7.59 9.02 -3.50
CA GLY A 1009 -8.03 7.98 -2.56
C GLY A 1009 -9.54 7.67 -2.56
N GLU A 1010 -10.39 8.48 -3.18
CA GLU A 1010 -11.82 8.14 -3.33
C GLU A 1010 -12.00 7.08 -4.44
N THR A 1011 -12.57 5.93 -4.07
CA THR A 1011 -12.79 4.79 -5.00
C THR A 1011 -14.25 4.61 -5.40
N ARG A 1012 -15.20 5.31 -4.76
CA ARG A 1012 -16.64 5.13 -5.00
C ARG A 1012 -17.43 6.44 -4.86
N LYS A 1013 -18.37 6.68 -5.78
CA LYS A 1013 -19.42 7.71 -5.69
C LYS A 1013 -20.79 7.14 -6.05
N GLU A 1014 -21.83 7.96 -5.93
CA GLU A 1014 -23.21 7.58 -6.19
C GLU A 1014 -23.91 8.67 -7.02
N VAL A 1015 -24.61 8.24 -8.07
CA VAL A 1015 -25.54 9.06 -8.84
C VAL A 1015 -26.93 8.89 -8.24
N GLN A 1016 -27.62 10.00 -7.96
CA GLN A 1016 -28.96 10.00 -7.39
C GLN A 1016 -29.96 10.52 -8.41
N VAL A 1017 -30.90 9.67 -8.83
CA VAL A 1017 -31.94 10.02 -9.80
C VAL A 1017 -33.31 9.99 -9.11
N PRO A 1018 -34.04 11.11 -9.02
CA PRO A 1018 -35.39 11.12 -8.46
C PRO A 1018 -36.38 10.30 -9.29
N LEU A 1019 -37.14 9.44 -8.61
CA LEU A 1019 -38.20 8.62 -9.18
C LEU A 1019 -39.57 9.27 -8.89
N LEU A 1020 -40.47 9.25 -9.87
CA LEU A 1020 -41.78 9.91 -9.77
C LEU A 1020 -42.87 8.90 -9.41
N GLU A 1021 -43.83 9.33 -8.57
CA GLU A 1021 -44.98 8.52 -8.17
C GLU A 1021 -45.92 8.22 -9.35
N LEU A 1022 -46.68 7.12 -9.25
CA LEU A 1022 -47.64 6.74 -10.30
C LEU A 1022 -48.76 7.78 -10.40
N THR A 1023 -49.10 8.19 -11.61
CA THR A 1023 -50.27 9.03 -11.84
C THR A 1023 -51.55 8.18 -11.78
N GLU A 1024 -52.69 8.78 -11.38
CA GLU A 1024 -53.99 8.08 -11.33
C GLU A 1024 -54.41 7.45 -12.69
N ILE A 1025 -53.85 7.97 -13.79
CA ILE A 1025 -54.07 7.48 -15.15
C ILE A 1025 -53.25 6.20 -15.43
N ASP A 1026 -52.05 6.08 -14.85
CA ASP A 1026 -51.17 4.90 -14.97
C ASP A 1026 -51.70 3.70 -14.16
N ALA A 1027 -52.44 3.95 -13.08
CA ALA A 1027 -53.08 2.88 -12.29
C ALA A 1027 -54.29 2.25 -13.00
N LEU A 1028 -54.95 2.98 -13.92
CA LEU A 1028 -56.15 2.53 -14.65
C LEU A 1028 -55.81 1.74 -15.92
N LEU A 1029 -54.69 2.05 -16.55
CA LEU A 1029 -54.15 1.29 -17.68
C LEU A 1029 -53.19 0.24 -17.10
N HIS A 1030 -53.59 -1.03 -17.01
CA HIS A 1030 -52.71 -2.14 -16.63
C HIS A 1030 -51.55 -2.31 -17.63
N SER A 1031 -50.61 -1.36 -17.68
CA SER A 1031 -49.46 -1.44 -18.56
C SER A 1031 -48.42 -2.32 -17.89
N SER A 1032 -48.38 -3.60 -18.29
CA SER A 1032 -47.34 -4.56 -17.94
C SER A 1032 -45.97 -4.22 -18.56
N GLN A 1033 -45.74 -2.97 -18.93
CA GLN A 1033 -44.52 -2.52 -19.58
C GLN A 1033 -43.47 -2.17 -18.52
N LEU A 1034 -42.39 -2.94 -18.53
CA LEU A 1034 -41.17 -2.71 -17.78
C LEU A 1034 -40.69 -1.26 -17.95
N LYS A 1035 -40.59 -0.50 -16.86
CA LYS A 1035 -40.17 0.90 -16.85
C LYS A 1035 -38.66 1.00 -16.62
N GLN A 1036 -37.94 1.42 -17.65
CA GLN A 1036 -36.48 1.48 -17.64
C GLN A 1036 -35.96 2.81 -18.19
N PHE A 1037 -34.91 3.34 -17.59
CA PHE A 1037 -34.13 4.44 -18.14
C PHE A 1037 -32.63 4.12 -18.05
N ALA A 1038 -31.81 4.80 -18.83
CA ALA A 1038 -30.37 4.60 -18.82
C ALA A 1038 -29.64 5.75 -18.13
N VAL A 1039 -28.46 5.47 -17.58
CA VAL A 1039 -27.51 6.46 -17.10
C VAL A 1039 -26.18 6.25 -17.82
N ASP A 1040 -25.71 7.29 -18.49
CA ASP A 1040 -24.51 7.30 -19.33
C ASP A 1040 -23.38 8.06 -18.62
N LEU A 1041 -22.16 7.52 -18.60
CA LEU A 1041 -20.94 8.25 -18.25
C LEU A 1041 -20.34 8.87 -19.52
N LEU A 1042 -19.98 10.16 -19.46
CA LEU A 1042 -19.58 11.00 -20.57
C LEU A 1042 -18.42 11.92 -20.16
N HIS A 1043 -17.78 12.54 -21.16
CA HIS A 1043 -16.78 13.59 -20.99
C HIS A 1043 -15.75 13.34 -19.87
N PRO A 1044 -14.96 12.25 -19.94
CA PRO A 1044 -13.91 12.02 -18.95
C PRO A 1044 -12.87 13.15 -18.99
N LYS A 1045 -12.49 13.64 -17.81
CA LYS A 1045 -11.51 14.73 -17.60
C LYS A 1045 -10.48 14.32 -16.54
N HIS A 1046 -9.35 15.01 -16.52
CA HIS A 1046 -8.27 14.74 -15.54
C HIS A 1046 -7.77 13.29 -15.58
N GLY A 1047 -7.49 12.79 -16.79
CA GLY A 1047 -6.94 11.44 -17.02
C GLY A 1047 -7.91 10.27 -16.80
N ALA A 1048 -9.17 10.56 -16.49
CA ALA A 1048 -10.22 9.55 -16.42
C ALA A 1048 -10.38 8.81 -17.77
N LYS A 1049 -10.64 7.50 -17.69
CA LYS A 1049 -11.09 6.67 -18.81
C LYS A 1049 -12.37 5.98 -18.39
N ILE A 1050 -13.32 5.87 -19.31
CA ILE A 1050 -14.57 5.15 -19.03
C ILE A 1050 -14.29 3.65 -19.15
N GLY A 1051 -14.65 2.90 -18.11
CA GLY A 1051 -14.36 1.48 -17.96
C GLY A 1051 -15.40 0.55 -18.59
N ARG A 1052 -15.44 -0.68 -18.06
CA ARG A 1052 -16.19 -1.81 -18.63
C ARG A 1052 -17.68 -1.53 -18.80
N TYR A 1053 -18.29 -0.80 -17.87
CA TYR A 1053 -19.70 -0.42 -17.91
C TYR A 1053 -19.80 1.11 -18.04
N PRO A 1054 -19.75 1.66 -19.28
CA PRO A 1054 -19.91 3.09 -19.55
C PRO A 1054 -21.34 3.58 -19.35
N GLN A 1055 -22.28 2.64 -19.29
CA GLN A 1055 -23.70 2.85 -19.19
C GLN A 1055 -24.30 1.80 -18.25
N THR A 1056 -25.34 2.18 -17.50
CA THR A 1056 -26.19 1.24 -16.75
C THR A 1056 -27.67 1.48 -17.03
N THR A 1057 -28.47 0.42 -16.98
CA THR A 1057 -29.94 0.49 -17.10
C THR A 1057 -30.58 0.42 -15.71
N VAL A 1058 -31.49 1.33 -15.39
CA VAL A 1058 -32.25 1.32 -14.14
C VAL A 1058 -33.67 0.88 -14.44
N THR A 1059 -34.10 -0.19 -13.79
CA THR A 1059 -35.48 -0.66 -13.79
C THR A 1059 -36.21 -0.11 -12.57
N ILE A 1060 -37.35 0.54 -12.81
CA ILE A 1060 -38.26 0.98 -11.75
C ILE A 1060 -39.17 -0.21 -11.44
N ALA A 1061 -39.01 -0.80 -10.26
CA ALA A 1061 -39.85 -1.87 -9.78
C ALA A 1061 -41.13 -1.27 -9.17
N ASP A 1062 -42.22 -1.44 -9.89
CA ASP A 1062 -43.58 -1.15 -9.43
C ASP A 1062 -44.12 -2.41 -8.73
N PRO A 1063 -44.67 -2.29 -7.51
CA PRO A 1063 -45.29 -3.42 -6.79
C PRO A 1063 -46.59 -3.92 -7.45
#